data_AF-A0A7C2V324-F1
#
_entry.id   AF-A0A7C2V324-F1
#
_cell.length_a   1.000
_cell.length_b   1.000
_cell.length_c   1.000
_cell.angle_alpha   90.00
_cell.angle_beta   90.00
_cell.angle_gamma   90.00
#
_symmetry.space_group_name_H-M   'P 1'
#
loop_
_entity.id
_entity.type
_entity.pdbx_description
1 polymer ?
#
loop_
_entity_poly.entity_id
_entity_poly.type
_entity_poly.pdbx_seq_one_letter_code
_entity_poly.pdbx_strand_id
1 'polypeptide(L)'
;MIVNHYPSSCGVLGVIRASGNAERVKGDHVVAGISAVRYRGVGLGAGYAAISLNGHGNYRIGLFAVREHYEDVDSLLRDGLGEAGVRVINSTVKAKVGGVVDVEYEVNGTGDGLGDLINSINDRLWEMGGVGRVYYWGRHVTVFKGVGHPEEVAKVYGVNSLEADAWVAHTRFPTNSPGYLPYWSHPFAINDIAVVHNGELSSYGVNAVHLGLTMGVRGFVGTDSEIAAYILNYLVKVNGLDIEDAVKIMVNPSLRGITDPLLVRLLNEYRWARLDGPFTLVMTMHHNGDVYLIALADRFKLRPIVIGYDGQYYYAASEEAEIRAISPEARVWTLAPGGYFIASIKRGVVSWGRPVEQVEVFFPRRLFPRPINGDVVDAGGLGYREVNEEILRRIMRGDKVVRVINVNGQRFIGVNLPRYGVRGVRVEIYGTPGNSLANLNNGVEFVVYGNVQDDVADTMHDGKVVVHGDARDVLGQAFQGGRIFVRGNAGNRVGVQMREYSNRRPYMVIGDRVDDYLGEYMAGGVIMVLGIDAYKLGKSVELTGSYIGSGMVGGRIYIRGRVDYSKVGLAPSSHEVKALVEALREEGYPEDTFNEWLSRVLQVSHVPRPTMDYRELTEDEVRELKPILLDYARELGIDEQVIDYLIGERYTVIKPGVRGIPTPVNYGFE
;
A
#
# COMPACT_ATOMS: atom_id res chain seq x y z
N MET A 1 19.75 -19.82 -18.07
CA MET A 1 19.15 -19.62 -16.75
C MET A 1 17.76 -19.05 -16.96
N ILE A 2 16.71 -19.86 -16.79
CA ILE A 2 15.33 -19.35 -16.84
C ILE A 2 15.01 -18.92 -15.41
N VAL A 3 15.23 -17.64 -15.12
CA VAL A 3 14.79 -17.06 -13.85
C VAL A 3 13.28 -16.86 -13.95
N ASN A 4 12.51 -17.89 -13.63
CA ASN A 4 11.05 -17.77 -13.50
C ASN A 4 10.75 -16.90 -12.27
N HIS A 5 10.77 -15.58 -12.42
CA HIS A 5 10.21 -14.66 -11.43
C HIS A 5 8.67 -14.80 -11.45
N TYR A 6 8.06 -15.16 -10.32
CA TYR A 6 6.60 -15.07 -10.16
C TYR A 6 6.29 -13.67 -9.63
N PRO A 7 5.81 -12.76 -10.48
CA PRO A 7 5.50 -11.39 -10.10
C PRO A 7 4.17 -11.35 -9.34
N SER A 8 3.95 -10.32 -8.53
CA SER A 8 2.72 -10.22 -7.71
C SER A 8 1.88 -8.98 -7.96
N SER A 9 2.51 -7.82 -8.24
CA SER A 9 1.84 -6.50 -8.23
C SER A 9 2.80 -5.39 -8.68
N CYS A 10 2.35 -4.15 -8.85
CA CYS A 10 3.27 -3.02 -9.03
C CYS A 10 4.00 -2.67 -7.73
N GLY A 11 5.14 -1.97 -7.83
CA GLY A 11 5.80 -1.28 -6.72
C GLY A 11 5.82 0.23 -6.95
N VAL A 12 5.54 1.00 -5.91
CA VAL A 12 5.53 2.48 -5.91
C VAL A 12 6.46 3.01 -4.82
N LEU A 13 7.22 4.05 -5.16
CA LEU A 13 8.08 4.78 -4.24
C LEU A 13 7.95 6.28 -4.50
N GLY A 14 7.90 7.07 -3.43
CA GLY A 14 8.04 8.51 -3.46
C GLY A 14 8.94 8.98 -2.33
N VAL A 15 9.79 9.96 -2.63
CA VAL A 15 10.75 10.53 -1.69
C VAL A 15 10.76 12.03 -1.88
N ILE A 16 10.65 12.79 -0.79
CA ILE A 16 10.77 14.25 -0.81
C ILE A 16 11.70 14.69 0.31
N ARG A 17 12.52 15.69 0.05
CA ARG A 17 13.33 16.27 1.12
C ARG A 17 12.49 17.04 2.12
N ALA A 18 12.90 16.98 3.38
CA ALA A 18 12.32 17.76 4.44
C ALA A 18 12.63 19.26 4.27
N SER A 19 11.96 20.09 5.06
CA SER A 19 12.18 21.53 5.10
C SER A 19 13.57 21.87 5.67
N GLY A 20 14.01 23.11 5.45
CA GLY A 20 15.29 23.60 5.97
C GLY A 20 16.50 23.11 5.15
N ASN A 21 17.53 22.62 5.84
CA ASN A 21 18.84 22.28 5.27
C ASN A 21 18.94 20.86 4.69
N ALA A 22 17.80 20.17 4.49
CA ALA A 22 17.83 18.83 3.90
C ALA A 22 18.37 18.87 2.46
N GLU A 23 19.28 17.95 2.14
CA GLU A 23 19.88 17.85 0.81
C GLU A 23 18.85 17.45 -0.25
N ARG A 24 19.15 17.73 -1.53
CA ARG A 24 18.37 17.17 -2.64
C ARG A 24 18.51 15.65 -2.63
N VAL A 25 17.43 14.97 -2.99
CA VAL A 25 17.38 13.51 -3.04
C VAL A 25 18.16 13.04 -4.27
N LYS A 26 19.18 12.22 -4.03
CA LYS A 26 20.01 11.63 -5.09
C LYS A 26 19.28 10.51 -5.81
N GLY A 27 19.45 10.43 -7.12
CA GLY A 27 18.78 9.45 -7.96
C GLY A 27 19.23 8.01 -7.69
N ASP A 28 20.48 7.79 -7.29
CA ASP A 28 20.99 6.47 -6.90
C ASP A 28 20.26 5.88 -5.69
N HIS A 29 19.90 6.71 -4.69
CA HIS A 29 19.05 6.31 -3.57
C HIS A 29 17.67 5.84 -4.07
N VAL A 30 17.04 6.61 -4.95
CA VAL A 30 15.70 6.28 -5.48
C VAL A 30 15.74 4.98 -6.28
N VAL A 31 16.78 4.77 -7.08
CA VAL A 31 17.02 3.54 -7.84
C VAL A 31 17.22 2.35 -6.90
N ALA A 32 18.01 2.50 -5.84
CA ALA A 32 18.20 1.45 -4.83
C ALA A 32 16.88 1.09 -4.12
N GLY A 33 16.08 2.10 -3.75
CA GLY A 33 14.79 1.92 -3.11
C GLY A 33 13.81 1.09 -3.96
N ILE A 34 13.49 1.55 -5.17
CA ILE A 34 12.50 0.85 -6.03
C ILE A 34 13.01 -0.52 -6.49
N SER A 35 14.33 -0.71 -6.59
CA SER A 35 14.92 -1.99 -7.00
C SER A 35 14.82 -3.06 -5.91
N ALA A 36 14.68 -2.67 -4.64
CA ALA A 36 14.43 -3.61 -3.54
C ALA A 36 13.13 -4.42 -3.74
N VAL A 37 12.17 -3.87 -4.48
CA VAL A 37 10.90 -4.53 -4.83
C VAL A 37 10.80 -4.88 -6.32
N ARG A 38 11.92 -4.96 -7.05
CA ARG A 38 11.92 -5.22 -8.50
C ARG A 38 11.11 -6.46 -8.89
N TYR A 39 11.09 -7.49 -8.03
CA TYR A 39 10.38 -8.76 -8.24
C TYR A 39 8.86 -8.62 -8.21
N ARG A 40 8.32 -7.48 -7.73
CA ARG A 40 6.88 -7.22 -7.78
C ARG A 40 6.45 -7.08 -9.24
N GLY A 41 7.26 -6.35 -10.02
CA GLY A 41 7.10 -6.17 -11.45
C GLY A 41 7.69 -7.30 -12.32
N VAL A 42 7.41 -7.23 -13.61
CA VAL A 42 7.82 -8.19 -14.66
C VAL A 42 8.90 -7.67 -15.61
N GLY A 43 9.37 -6.44 -15.41
CA GLY A 43 10.23 -5.78 -16.39
C GLY A 43 9.49 -5.23 -17.62
N LEU A 44 8.14 -5.21 -17.61
CA LEU A 44 7.31 -4.60 -18.67
C LEU A 44 7.02 -3.11 -18.42
N GLY A 45 7.87 -2.45 -17.63
CA GLY A 45 7.78 -1.02 -17.38
C GLY A 45 8.39 -0.62 -16.05
N ALA A 46 9.26 0.38 -16.11
CA ALA A 46 9.74 1.09 -14.93
C ALA A 46 9.96 2.56 -15.29
N GLY A 47 10.06 3.39 -14.26
CA GLY A 47 10.38 4.78 -14.48
C GLY A 47 10.47 5.60 -13.20
N TYR A 48 10.83 6.85 -13.42
CA TYR A 48 11.15 7.85 -12.42
C TYR A 48 10.57 9.19 -12.87
N ALA A 49 10.12 10.01 -11.94
CA ALA A 49 9.86 11.42 -12.20
C ALA A 49 10.56 12.22 -11.12
N ALA A 50 11.38 13.17 -11.55
CA ALA A 50 12.06 14.15 -10.71
C ALA A 50 11.26 15.44 -10.71
N ILE A 51 11.07 16.03 -9.53
CA ILE A 51 10.47 17.35 -9.38
C ILE A 51 11.47 18.29 -8.69
N SER A 52 11.62 19.49 -9.24
CA SER A 52 12.52 20.51 -8.70
C SER A 52 11.76 21.77 -8.27
N LEU A 53 12.04 22.27 -7.07
CA LEU A 53 11.36 23.43 -6.49
C LEU A 53 11.52 24.68 -7.35
N ASN A 54 12.72 24.92 -7.87
CA ASN A 54 13.03 26.08 -8.71
C ASN A 54 12.75 25.84 -10.21
N GLY A 55 12.40 24.61 -10.59
CA GLY A 55 12.11 24.21 -11.96
C GLY A 55 13.25 24.42 -12.95
N HIS A 56 12.90 24.50 -14.23
CA HIS A 56 13.83 24.59 -15.36
C HIS A 56 13.74 25.92 -16.12
N GLY A 57 13.00 26.91 -15.60
CA GLY A 57 12.72 28.18 -16.27
C GLY A 57 11.63 28.05 -17.34
N ASN A 58 11.86 27.24 -18.38
CA ASN A 58 10.93 27.01 -19.48
C ASN A 58 10.09 25.73 -19.28
N TYR A 59 8.99 25.62 -20.04
CA TYR A 59 8.23 24.37 -20.09
C TYR A 59 9.02 23.31 -20.85
N ARG A 60 8.92 22.07 -20.37
CA ARG A 60 9.43 20.87 -21.02
C ARG A 60 8.28 19.99 -21.44
N ILE A 61 8.40 19.38 -22.60
CA ILE A 61 7.43 18.42 -23.16
C ILE A 61 8.20 17.17 -23.56
N GLY A 62 7.82 16.02 -23.01
CA GLY A 62 8.36 14.72 -23.40
C GLY A 62 7.48 14.04 -24.43
N LEU A 63 8.09 13.64 -25.53
CA LEU A 63 7.45 12.95 -26.65
C LEU A 63 8.15 11.61 -26.84
N PHE A 64 7.36 10.54 -26.85
CA PHE A 64 7.79 9.31 -27.47
C PHE A 64 7.29 9.22 -28.91
N ALA A 65 8.13 8.71 -29.81
CA ALA A 65 7.78 8.43 -31.19
C ALA A 65 8.33 7.07 -31.62
N VAL A 66 7.51 6.28 -32.30
CA VAL A 66 7.98 5.10 -33.03
C VAL A 66 8.97 5.56 -34.10
N ARG A 67 10.13 4.92 -34.17
CA ARG A 67 11.31 5.37 -34.93
C ARG A 67 10.98 5.62 -36.40
N GLU A 68 10.17 4.75 -36.98
CA GLU A 68 9.75 4.80 -38.39
C GLU A 68 8.87 6.02 -38.70
N HIS A 69 8.23 6.61 -37.68
CA HIS A 69 7.32 7.76 -37.79
C HIS A 69 7.86 9.01 -37.09
N TYR A 70 9.14 9.01 -36.70
CA TYR A 70 9.70 10.11 -35.90
C TYR A 70 9.54 11.48 -36.55
N GLU A 71 9.81 11.60 -37.85
CA GLU A 71 9.73 12.87 -38.58
C GLU A 71 8.30 13.41 -38.64
N ASP A 72 7.31 12.54 -38.86
CA ASP A 72 5.89 12.90 -38.89
C ASP A 72 5.40 13.35 -37.50
N VAL A 73 5.79 12.62 -36.46
CA VAL A 73 5.42 12.89 -35.06
C VAL A 73 6.08 14.17 -34.54
N ASP A 74 7.36 14.40 -34.87
CA ASP A 74 8.08 15.65 -34.55
C ASP A 74 7.44 16.85 -35.24
N SER A 75 7.11 16.72 -36.54
CA SER A 75 6.47 17.78 -37.32
C SER A 75 5.10 18.15 -36.74
N LEU A 76 4.26 17.14 -36.44
CA LEU A 76 2.95 17.37 -35.83
C LEU A 76 3.04 18.15 -34.51
N LEU A 77 4.00 17.80 -33.65
CA LEU A 77 4.21 18.52 -32.39
C LEU A 77 4.66 19.95 -32.63
N ARG A 78 5.65 20.17 -33.52
CA ARG A 78 6.20 21.50 -33.82
C ARG A 78 5.17 22.41 -34.45
N ASP A 79 4.38 21.90 -35.40
CA ASP A 79 3.35 22.65 -36.09
C ASP A 79 2.23 23.02 -35.12
N GLY A 80 1.75 22.07 -34.31
CA GLY A 80 0.74 22.34 -33.29
C GLY A 80 1.19 23.38 -32.26
N LEU A 81 2.44 23.30 -31.81
CA LEU A 81 3.04 24.32 -30.93
C LEU A 81 3.14 25.68 -31.65
N GLY A 82 3.59 25.70 -32.90
CA GLY A 82 3.72 26.91 -33.71
C GLY A 82 2.40 27.63 -33.96
N GLU A 83 1.34 26.88 -34.31
CA GLU A 83 -0.03 27.39 -34.48
C GLU A 83 -0.58 28.02 -33.20
N ALA A 84 -0.24 27.46 -32.04
CA ALA A 84 -0.59 27.99 -30.73
C ALA A 84 0.32 29.15 -30.26
N GLY A 85 1.28 29.58 -31.08
CA GLY A 85 2.24 30.63 -30.73
C GLY A 85 3.31 30.20 -29.73
N VAL A 86 3.46 28.89 -29.47
CA VAL A 86 4.45 28.31 -28.57
C VAL A 86 5.71 27.96 -29.36
N ARG A 87 6.84 28.59 -28.99
CA ARG A 87 8.10 28.40 -29.71
C ARG A 87 8.94 27.30 -29.07
N VAL A 88 9.36 26.31 -29.86
CA VAL A 88 10.42 25.36 -29.45
C VAL A 88 11.76 26.09 -29.40
N ILE A 89 12.38 26.10 -28.22
CA ILE A 89 13.71 26.67 -27.94
C ILE A 89 14.78 25.64 -28.26
N ASN A 90 14.59 24.41 -27.77
CA ASN A 90 15.53 23.31 -27.91
C ASN A 90 14.78 21.98 -27.97
N SER A 91 15.41 20.96 -28.56
CA SER A 91 14.92 19.58 -28.56
C SER A 91 16.08 18.61 -28.38
N THR A 92 15.97 17.71 -27.40
CA THR A 92 17.04 16.78 -27.02
C THR A 92 16.52 15.35 -27.04
N VAL A 93 17.22 14.46 -27.76
CA VAL A 93 16.92 13.02 -27.69
C VAL A 93 17.47 12.45 -26.38
N LYS A 94 16.58 12.00 -25.49
CA LYS A 94 16.94 11.45 -24.18
C LYS A 94 17.35 9.99 -24.26
N ALA A 95 16.64 9.20 -25.07
CA ALA A 95 16.91 7.78 -25.23
C ALA A 95 16.39 7.24 -26.57
N LYS A 96 16.94 6.10 -26.99
CA LYS A 96 16.45 5.31 -28.12
C LYS A 96 16.38 3.85 -27.68
N VAL A 97 15.19 3.35 -27.37
CA VAL A 97 14.98 2.01 -26.79
C VAL A 97 13.79 1.34 -27.46
N GLY A 98 13.96 0.08 -27.89
CA GLY A 98 12.85 -0.76 -28.35
C GLY A 98 12.08 -0.21 -29.57
N GLY A 99 12.78 0.43 -30.51
CA GLY A 99 12.13 1.05 -31.68
C GLY A 99 11.44 2.38 -31.39
N VAL A 100 11.52 2.90 -30.17
CA VAL A 100 10.99 4.21 -29.79
C VAL A 100 12.12 5.21 -29.55
N VAL A 101 11.91 6.44 -29.98
CA VAL A 101 12.76 7.60 -29.69
C VAL A 101 12.06 8.44 -28.61
N ASP A 102 12.78 8.75 -27.54
CA ASP A 102 12.34 9.68 -26.48
C ASP A 102 12.99 11.04 -26.71
N VAL A 103 12.19 12.08 -26.90
CA VAL A 103 12.63 13.45 -27.16
C VAL A 103 11.99 14.41 -26.16
N GLU A 104 12.81 15.26 -25.57
CA GLU A 104 12.36 16.37 -24.73
C GLU A 104 12.49 17.69 -25.48
N TYR A 105 11.40 18.45 -25.51
CA TYR A 105 11.31 19.79 -26.11
C TYR A 105 11.25 20.81 -25.00
N GLU A 106 12.11 21.83 -25.09
CA GLU A 106 12.03 23.02 -24.26
C GLU A 106 11.28 24.10 -25.04
N VAL A 107 10.24 24.68 -24.44
CA VAL A 107 9.35 25.62 -25.14
C VAL A 107 9.18 26.93 -24.37
N ASN A 108 9.14 28.04 -25.12
CA ASN A 108 8.83 29.37 -24.61
C ASN A 108 7.31 29.58 -24.65
N GLY A 109 6.68 29.84 -23.51
CA GLY A 109 5.23 30.08 -23.45
C GLY A 109 4.63 30.09 -22.04
N THR A 110 3.47 30.73 -21.92
CA THR A 110 2.59 30.73 -20.74
C THR A 110 1.69 29.48 -20.75
N GLY A 111 1.31 28.99 -19.56
CA GLY A 111 0.62 27.70 -19.39
C GLY A 111 -0.83 27.64 -19.88
N ASP A 112 -1.43 28.77 -20.25
CA ASP A 112 -2.83 28.85 -20.67
C ASP A 112 -3.01 28.16 -22.03
N GLY A 113 -3.88 27.14 -22.08
CA GLY A 113 -4.19 26.38 -23.29
C GLY A 113 -3.15 25.31 -23.69
N LEU A 114 -1.98 25.24 -23.05
CA LEU A 114 -0.96 24.22 -23.36
C LEU A 114 -1.50 22.79 -23.10
N GLY A 115 -2.29 22.61 -22.04
CA GLY A 115 -2.93 21.33 -21.75
C GLY A 115 -3.86 20.87 -22.88
N ASP A 116 -4.73 21.77 -23.36
CA ASP A 116 -5.68 21.48 -24.44
C ASP A 116 -4.97 21.17 -25.76
N LEU A 117 -3.91 21.92 -26.06
CA LEU A 117 -3.06 21.64 -27.21
C LEU A 117 -2.43 20.25 -27.12
N ILE A 118 -1.84 19.90 -25.98
CA ILE A 118 -1.22 18.58 -25.78
C ILE A 118 -2.26 17.47 -25.91
N ASN A 119 -3.47 17.68 -25.39
CA ASN A 119 -4.57 16.72 -25.55
C ASN A 119 -4.92 16.54 -27.03
N SER A 120 -5.06 17.63 -27.79
CA SER A 120 -5.37 17.57 -29.23
C SER A 120 -4.26 16.87 -30.03
N ILE A 121 -2.99 17.15 -29.72
CA ILE A 121 -1.84 16.47 -30.34
C ILE A 121 -1.90 14.97 -30.02
N ASN A 122 -2.15 14.61 -28.77
CA ASN A 122 -2.26 13.23 -28.34
C ASN A 122 -3.43 12.47 -29.01
N ASP A 123 -4.58 13.13 -29.22
CA ASP A 123 -5.70 12.56 -29.96
C ASP A 123 -5.32 12.27 -31.41
N ARG A 124 -4.65 13.21 -32.10
CA ARG A 124 -4.15 13.02 -33.46
C ARG A 124 -3.10 11.91 -33.56
N LEU A 125 -2.19 11.81 -32.59
CA LEU A 125 -1.21 10.73 -32.54
C LEU A 125 -1.87 9.36 -32.39
N TRP A 126 -3.02 9.30 -31.71
CA TRP A 126 -3.83 8.08 -31.60
C TRP A 126 -4.52 7.75 -32.92
N GLU A 127 -5.08 8.74 -33.62
CA GLU A 127 -5.67 8.59 -34.96
C GLU A 127 -4.65 8.10 -36.01
N MET A 128 -3.38 8.50 -35.86
CA MET A 128 -2.26 8.00 -36.68
C MET A 128 -1.83 6.57 -36.33
N GLY A 129 -2.60 5.83 -35.53
CA GLY A 129 -2.31 4.44 -35.14
C GLY A 129 -1.46 4.31 -33.87
N GLY A 130 -1.40 5.36 -33.04
CA GLY A 130 -0.63 5.33 -31.79
C GLY A 130 0.88 5.37 -32.02
N VAL A 131 1.34 6.02 -33.08
CA VAL A 131 2.75 6.10 -33.47
C VAL A 131 3.59 7.03 -32.60
N GLY A 132 2.96 7.77 -31.69
CA GLY A 132 3.64 8.62 -30.71
C GLY A 132 2.77 8.95 -29.51
N ARG A 133 3.38 9.55 -28.48
CA ARG A 133 2.68 10.03 -27.28
C ARG A 133 3.44 11.15 -26.59
N VAL A 134 2.79 12.28 -26.36
CA VAL A 134 3.25 13.25 -25.36
C VAL A 134 2.93 12.67 -23.98
N TYR A 135 3.97 12.27 -23.24
CA TYR A 135 3.83 11.51 -22.00
C TYR A 135 4.14 12.30 -20.73
N TYR A 136 4.73 13.49 -20.86
CA TYR A 136 4.74 14.50 -19.81
C TYR A 136 4.90 15.91 -20.33
N TRP A 137 4.50 16.86 -19.49
CA TRP A 137 4.84 18.26 -19.64
C TRP A 137 4.81 19.02 -18.31
N GLY A 138 5.58 20.10 -18.21
CA GLY A 138 5.66 20.94 -17.00
C GLY A 138 6.93 21.79 -16.96
N ARG A 139 7.04 22.67 -15.94
CA ARG A 139 8.25 23.50 -15.70
C ARG A 139 9.18 22.94 -14.65
N HIS A 140 8.67 22.05 -13.81
CA HIS A 140 9.31 21.52 -12.61
C HIS A 140 9.52 20.01 -12.66
N VAL A 141 8.72 19.29 -13.44
CA VAL A 141 8.81 17.84 -13.59
C VAL A 141 9.66 17.41 -14.78
N THR A 142 10.48 16.39 -14.60
CA THR A 142 11.14 15.64 -15.68
C THR A 142 10.89 14.14 -15.46
N VAL A 143 10.46 13.42 -16.50
CA VAL A 143 10.11 11.99 -16.42
C VAL A 143 11.12 11.14 -17.17
N PHE A 144 11.50 9.99 -16.62
CA PHE A 144 12.41 9.01 -17.21
C PHE A 144 11.75 7.64 -17.12
N LYS A 145 11.21 7.13 -18.23
CA LYS A 145 10.46 5.86 -18.20
C LYS A 145 10.71 5.01 -19.43
N GLY A 146 10.57 3.70 -19.27
CA GLY A 146 10.91 2.74 -20.30
C GLY A 146 10.42 1.33 -19.98
N VAL A 147 10.46 0.46 -20.98
CA VAL A 147 10.29 -0.99 -20.80
C VAL A 147 11.60 -1.56 -20.25
N GLY A 148 11.52 -2.29 -19.15
CA GLY A 148 12.67 -2.85 -18.44
C GLY A 148 12.46 -2.85 -16.92
N HIS A 149 13.44 -3.40 -16.21
CA HIS A 149 13.53 -3.28 -14.75
C HIS A 149 14.04 -1.90 -14.33
N PRO A 150 13.81 -1.47 -13.08
CA PRO A 150 14.19 -0.14 -12.62
C PRO A 150 15.67 0.22 -12.85
N GLU A 151 16.61 -0.70 -12.58
CA GLU A 151 18.05 -0.50 -12.77
C GLU A 151 18.42 -0.29 -14.25
N GLU A 152 17.75 -0.99 -15.18
CA GLU A 152 18.00 -0.90 -16.62
C GLU A 152 17.54 0.46 -17.16
N VAL A 153 16.32 0.87 -16.79
CA VAL A 153 15.77 2.18 -17.16
C VAL A 153 16.61 3.30 -16.56
N ALA A 154 17.04 3.16 -15.30
CA ALA A 154 17.92 4.14 -14.64
C ALA A 154 19.25 4.31 -15.40
N LYS A 155 19.86 3.22 -15.85
CA LYS A 155 21.10 3.23 -16.62
C LYS A 155 20.94 3.94 -17.97
N VAL A 156 19.83 3.69 -18.68
CA VAL A 156 19.54 4.34 -19.98
C VAL A 156 19.48 5.85 -19.84
N TYR A 157 18.81 6.35 -18.80
CA TYR A 157 18.59 7.78 -18.59
C TYR A 157 19.63 8.46 -17.67
N GLY A 158 20.61 7.71 -17.15
CA GLY A 158 21.62 8.25 -16.22
C GLY A 158 21.07 8.70 -14.87
N VAL A 159 19.94 8.14 -14.41
CA VAL A 159 19.19 8.58 -13.22
C VAL A 159 20.08 8.62 -11.97
N ASN A 160 21.00 7.66 -11.81
CA ASN A 160 21.90 7.58 -10.66
C ASN A 160 22.79 8.83 -10.46
N SER A 161 23.00 9.63 -11.51
CA SER A 161 23.82 10.85 -11.48
C SER A 161 23.01 12.12 -11.22
N LEU A 162 21.69 12.01 -11.13
CA LEU A 162 20.78 13.15 -10.99
C LEU A 162 20.41 13.38 -9.51
N GLU A 163 19.91 14.57 -9.25
CA GLU A 163 19.33 14.95 -7.96
C GLU A 163 18.09 15.82 -8.18
N ALA A 164 17.12 15.69 -7.26
CA ALA A 164 15.86 16.44 -7.31
C ALA A 164 15.35 16.75 -5.90
N ASP A 165 14.40 17.67 -5.78
CA ASP A 165 13.78 18.00 -4.49
C ASP A 165 12.76 16.92 -4.06
N ALA A 166 12.09 16.30 -5.03
CA ALA A 166 11.29 15.11 -4.82
C ALA A 166 11.39 14.14 -6.02
N TRP A 167 11.11 12.88 -5.75
CA TRP A 167 11.03 11.82 -6.76
C TRP A 167 9.79 10.97 -6.54
N VAL A 168 9.24 10.45 -7.64
CA VAL A 168 8.43 9.23 -7.64
C VAL A 168 9.04 8.20 -8.57
N ALA A 169 8.95 6.93 -8.22
CA ALA A 169 9.46 5.80 -8.99
C ALA A 169 8.49 4.62 -8.98
N HIS A 170 8.59 3.78 -10.00
CA HIS A 170 7.66 2.68 -10.20
C HIS A 170 8.32 1.46 -10.87
N THR A 171 7.87 0.27 -10.47
CA THR A 171 8.11 -1.00 -11.19
C THR A 171 6.77 -1.68 -11.48
N ARG A 172 6.57 -2.11 -12.74
CA ARG A 172 5.24 -2.44 -13.25
C ARG A 172 4.94 -3.93 -13.33
N PHE A 173 3.71 -4.27 -12.95
CA PHE A 173 3.01 -5.50 -13.33
C PHE A 173 1.76 -5.14 -14.17
N PRO A 174 1.74 -5.40 -15.49
CA PRO A 174 0.61 -5.06 -16.34
C PRO A 174 -0.56 -6.02 -16.11
N THR A 175 -1.72 -5.48 -15.76
CA THR A 175 -3.00 -6.21 -15.72
C THR A 175 -3.86 -5.86 -16.93
N ASN A 176 -3.96 -4.58 -17.28
CA ASN A 176 -4.97 -4.08 -18.22
C ASN A 176 -4.43 -3.46 -19.51
N SER A 177 -3.10 -3.31 -19.66
CA SER A 177 -2.54 -2.71 -20.87
C SER A 177 -1.29 -3.41 -21.40
N PRO A 178 -1.02 -3.32 -22.72
CA PRO A 178 -0.14 -4.26 -23.42
C PRO A 178 1.33 -4.25 -23.00
N GLY A 179 1.81 -3.17 -22.37
CA GLY A 179 3.12 -3.10 -21.71
C GLY A 179 4.37 -3.23 -22.60
N TYR A 180 4.22 -3.33 -23.93
CA TYR A 180 5.33 -3.48 -24.86
C TYR A 180 5.95 -2.15 -25.32
N LEU A 181 5.25 -1.02 -25.14
CA LEU A 181 5.78 0.33 -25.37
C LEU A 181 5.97 1.09 -24.06
N PRO A 182 6.92 2.05 -24.02
CA PRO A 182 7.15 2.89 -22.84
C PRO A 182 5.95 3.79 -22.48
N TYR A 183 4.96 3.94 -23.38
CA TYR A 183 3.79 4.81 -23.17
C TYR A 183 3.00 4.39 -21.93
N TRP A 184 2.87 3.08 -21.72
CA TRP A 184 2.16 2.48 -20.59
C TRP A 184 3.03 2.34 -19.34
N SER A 185 4.31 2.67 -19.42
CA SER A 185 5.16 2.70 -18.23
C SER A 185 4.79 3.90 -17.37
N HIS A 186 4.89 3.74 -16.07
CA HIS A 186 4.71 4.81 -15.10
C HIS A 186 6.08 5.42 -14.76
N PRO A 187 6.16 6.67 -14.25
CA PRO A 187 5.08 7.57 -13.88
C PRO A 187 4.31 8.19 -15.05
N PHE A 188 3.11 8.69 -14.76
CA PHE A 188 2.39 9.62 -15.62
C PHE A 188 2.51 11.02 -15.04
N ALA A 189 2.79 12.01 -15.90
CA ALA A 189 2.93 13.37 -15.42
C ALA A 189 2.30 14.40 -16.36
N ILE A 190 1.61 15.37 -15.78
CA ILE A 190 1.03 16.50 -16.50
C ILE A 190 1.14 17.72 -15.61
N ASN A 191 1.39 18.90 -16.19
CA ASN A 191 1.35 20.17 -15.47
C ASN A 191 2.08 20.13 -14.10
N ASP A 192 3.29 19.59 -14.03
CA ASP A 192 4.05 19.46 -12.78
C ASP A 192 3.38 18.61 -11.68
N ILE A 193 2.53 17.67 -12.07
CA ILE A 193 2.01 16.58 -11.24
C ILE A 193 2.58 15.30 -11.82
N ALA A 194 3.16 14.44 -10.99
CA ALA A 194 3.59 13.09 -11.37
C ALA A 194 2.95 12.07 -10.45
N VAL A 195 2.44 10.98 -11.02
CA VAL A 195 1.68 9.95 -10.30
C VAL A 195 2.18 8.56 -10.63
N VAL A 196 2.33 7.75 -9.58
CA VAL A 196 2.53 6.31 -9.65
C VAL A 196 1.44 5.60 -8.85
N HIS A 197 1.09 4.39 -9.28
CA HIS A 197 -0.08 3.66 -8.78
C HIS A 197 0.27 2.19 -8.56
N ASN A 198 -0.26 1.62 -7.49
CA ASN A 198 -0.34 0.19 -7.31
C ASN A 198 -1.78 -0.18 -6.98
N GLY A 199 -2.44 -0.92 -7.88
CA GLY A 199 -3.87 -1.20 -7.77
C GLY A 199 -4.59 -1.31 -9.11
N GLU A 200 -5.90 -1.15 -9.04
CA GLU A 200 -6.81 -0.98 -10.18
C GLU A 200 -7.96 -0.06 -9.78
N LEU A 201 -8.26 0.97 -10.59
CA LEU A 201 -9.38 1.86 -10.34
C LEU A 201 -10.67 1.32 -10.99
N SER A 202 -11.62 0.85 -10.18
CA SER A 202 -12.95 0.48 -10.69
C SER A 202 -13.75 1.69 -11.18
N SER A 203 -13.41 2.89 -10.71
CA SER A 203 -14.02 4.15 -11.14
C SER A 203 -13.49 4.70 -12.47
N TYR A 204 -12.51 4.04 -13.10
CA TYR A 204 -11.78 4.54 -14.27
C TYR A 204 -12.70 5.14 -15.35
N GLY A 205 -13.71 4.38 -15.81
CA GLY A 205 -14.58 4.80 -16.91
C GLY A 205 -15.38 6.06 -16.59
N VAL A 206 -15.92 6.13 -15.36
CA VAL A 206 -16.67 7.30 -14.88
C VAL A 206 -15.77 8.52 -14.76
N ASN A 207 -14.57 8.36 -14.22
CA ASN A 207 -13.60 9.45 -14.11
C ASN A 207 -13.13 9.94 -15.50
N ALA A 208 -12.91 9.02 -16.45
CA ALA A 208 -12.51 9.35 -17.82
C ALA A 208 -13.61 10.13 -18.55
N VAL A 209 -14.88 9.70 -18.45
CA VAL A 209 -16.03 10.42 -19.01
C VAL A 209 -16.15 11.81 -18.38
N HIS A 210 -16.00 11.91 -17.06
CA HIS A 210 -16.03 13.20 -16.36
C HIS A 210 -14.96 14.16 -16.91
N LEU A 211 -13.71 13.71 -17.00
CA LEU A 211 -12.61 14.50 -17.56
C LEU A 211 -12.82 14.86 -19.04
N GLY A 212 -13.42 13.96 -19.83
CA GLY A 212 -13.77 14.24 -21.21
C GLY A 212 -14.85 15.32 -21.36
N LEU A 213 -15.80 15.38 -20.41
CA LEU A 213 -16.87 16.39 -20.40
C LEU A 213 -16.41 17.73 -19.81
N THR A 214 -15.54 17.72 -18.80
CA THR A 214 -15.12 18.95 -18.10
C THR A 214 -13.84 19.56 -18.63
N MET A 215 -12.92 18.74 -19.15
CA MET A 215 -11.61 19.16 -19.64
C MET A 215 -11.36 18.81 -21.11
N GLY A 216 -12.29 18.13 -21.79
CA GLY A 216 -12.12 17.73 -23.18
C GLY A 216 -11.10 16.61 -23.44
N VAL A 217 -10.59 15.95 -22.40
CA VAL A 217 -9.57 14.89 -22.52
C VAL A 217 -10.20 13.58 -22.98
N ARG A 218 -9.78 13.06 -24.14
CA ARG A 218 -10.36 11.81 -24.70
C ARG A 218 -9.31 10.73 -24.98
N GLY A 219 -8.12 11.10 -25.46
CA GLY A 219 -7.03 10.17 -25.76
C GLY A 219 -6.27 9.66 -24.55
N PHE A 220 -6.93 8.99 -23.60
CA PHE A 220 -6.24 8.28 -22.51
C PHE A 220 -5.57 7.01 -23.03
N VAL A 221 -4.39 6.65 -22.52
CA VAL A 221 -3.68 5.41 -22.91
C VAL A 221 -4.15 4.18 -22.15
N GLY A 222 -5.20 4.31 -21.33
CA GLY A 222 -5.80 3.20 -20.58
C GLY A 222 -5.12 2.91 -19.25
N THR A 223 -4.63 3.92 -18.53
CA THR A 223 -3.96 3.71 -17.23
C THR A 223 -4.52 4.58 -16.11
N ASP A 224 -4.64 3.97 -14.94
CA ASP A 224 -5.20 4.59 -13.74
C ASP A 224 -4.39 5.80 -13.25
N SER A 225 -3.06 5.76 -13.36
CA SER A 225 -2.20 6.89 -12.97
C SER A 225 -2.43 8.13 -13.82
N GLU A 226 -2.75 7.96 -15.10
CA GLU A 226 -3.06 9.09 -15.98
C GLU A 226 -4.36 9.76 -15.53
N ILE A 227 -5.42 8.97 -15.27
CA ILE A 227 -6.68 9.48 -14.72
C ILE A 227 -6.44 10.21 -13.39
N ALA A 228 -5.71 9.60 -12.47
CA ALA A 228 -5.44 10.21 -11.17
C ALA A 228 -4.66 11.54 -11.29
N ALA A 229 -3.72 11.65 -12.24
CA ALA A 229 -3.00 12.89 -12.49
C ALA A 229 -3.93 14.00 -13.04
N TYR A 230 -4.82 13.66 -13.99
CA TYR A 230 -5.81 14.60 -14.52
C TYR A 230 -6.86 15.01 -13.50
N ILE A 231 -7.34 14.09 -12.66
CA ILE A 231 -8.26 14.40 -11.56
C ILE A 231 -7.63 15.38 -10.57
N LEU A 232 -6.38 15.16 -10.16
CA LEU A 232 -5.71 16.07 -9.25
C LEU A 232 -5.46 17.45 -9.89
N ASN A 233 -5.09 17.48 -11.17
CA ASN A 233 -4.98 18.73 -11.93
C ASN A 233 -6.33 19.47 -12.00
N TYR A 234 -7.42 18.75 -12.28
CA TYR A 234 -8.78 19.28 -12.32
C TYR A 234 -9.17 19.91 -10.98
N LEU A 235 -9.02 19.18 -9.88
CA LEU A 235 -9.43 19.65 -8.56
C LEU A 235 -8.59 20.86 -8.08
N VAL A 236 -7.26 20.78 -8.19
CA VAL A 236 -6.37 21.80 -7.60
C VAL A 236 -6.09 22.94 -8.58
N LYS A 237 -5.65 22.64 -9.81
CA LYS A 237 -5.13 23.66 -10.73
C LYS A 237 -6.23 24.30 -11.59
N VAL A 238 -7.33 23.59 -11.86
CA VAL A 238 -8.46 24.13 -12.64
C VAL A 238 -9.53 24.72 -11.71
N ASN A 239 -9.94 24.01 -10.67
CA ASN A 239 -11.00 24.48 -9.76
C ASN A 239 -10.46 25.22 -8.52
N GLY A 240 -9.15 25.28 -8.31
CA GLY A 240 -8.54 26.08 -7.24
C GLY A 240 -8.74 25.53 -5.83
N LEU A 241 -9.06 24.23 -5.68
CA LEU A 241 -9.19 23.61 -4.35
C LEU A 241 -7.85 23.52 -3.64
N ASP A 242 -7.87 23.58 -2.31
CA ASP A 242 -6.70 23.20 -1.50
C ASP A 242 -6.34 21.73 -1.76
N ILE A 243 -5.04 21.43 -1.71
CA ILE A 243 -4.52 20.09 -2.01
C ILE A 243 -5.12 19.06 -1.05
N GLU A 244 -5.29 19.39 0.23
CA GLU A 244 -5.84 18.45 1.21
C GLU A 244 -7.30 18.12 0.90
N ASP A 245 -8.09 19.11 0.51
CA ASP A 245 -9.49 18.91 0.11
C ASP A 245 -9.61 18.09 -1.17
N ALA A 246 -8.76 18.36 -2.17
CA ALA A 246 -8.69 17.55 -3.38
C ALA A 246 -8.35 16.08 -3.08
N VAL A 247 -7.37 15.85 -2.19
CA VAL A 247 -6.98 14.50 -1.77
C VAL A 247 -8.11 13.80 -1.00
N LYS A 248 -8.83 14.50 -0.10
CA LYS A 248 -10.01 13.95 0.59
C LYS A 248 -11.10 13.52 -0.38
N ILE A 249 -11.33 14.28 -1.45
CA ILE A 249 -12.27 13.91 -2.52
C ILE A 249 -11.79 12.63 -3.23
N MET A 250 -10.52 12.59 -3.64
CA MET A 250 -9.96 11.45 -4.38
C MET A 250 -9.97 10.16 -3.57
N VAL A 251 -9.62 10.21 -2.28
CA VAL A 251 -9.61 9.06 -1.36
C VAL A 251 -11.00 8.43 -1.21
N ASN A 252 -12.06 9.22 -1.34
CA ASN A 252 -13.45 8.76 -1.23
C ASN A 252 -13.70 8.01 0.10
N PRO A 253 -13.55 8.69 1.26
CA PRO A 253 -13.73 8.05 2.55
C PRO A 253 -15.16 7.54 2.74
N SER A 254 -15.33 6.58 3.65
CA SER A 254 -16.65 6.12 4.06
C SER A 254 -17.48 7.30 4.55
N LEU A 255 -18.70 7.47 4.02
CA LEU A 255 -19.62 8.50 4.49
C LEU A 255 -20.13 8.23 5.91
N ARG A 256 -19.96 7.00 6.43
CA ARG A 256 -20.35 6.64 7.79
C ARG A 256 -19.48 7.40 8.80
N GLY A 257 -20.10 8.25 9.60
CA GLY A 257 -19.42 8.99 10.68
C GLY A 257 -18.69 10.26 10.24
N ILE A 258 -18.81 10.69 8.98
CA ILE A 258 -18.32 12.02 8.58
C ILE A 258 -19.26 13.09 9.16
N THR A 259 -18.74 13.90 10.07
CA THR A 259 -19.48 15.00 10.70
C THR A 259 -19.12 16.37 10.13
N ASP A 260 -18.07 16.47 9.32
CA ASP A 260 -17.64 17.73 8.68
C ASP A 260 -18.58 18.10 7.50
N PRO A 261 -19.39 19.17 7.62
CA PRO A 261 -20.31 19.57 6.57
C PRO A 261 -19.63 20.05 5.29
N LEU A 262 -18.40 20.57 5.36
CA LEU A 262 -17.66 21.02 4.19
C LEU A 262 -17.22 19.81 3.36
N LEU A 263 -16.63 18.80 4.00
CA LEU A 263 -16.24 17.57 3.32
C LEU A 263 -17.45 16.87 2.67
N VAL A 264 -18.60 16.82 3.36
CA VAL A 264 -19.83 16.27 2.77
C VAL A 264 -20.26 17.02 1.52
N ARG A 265 -20.18 18.36 1.53
CA ARG A 265 -20.49 19.18 0.34
C ARG A 265 -19.54 18.86 -0.81
N LEU A 266 -18.23 18.87 -0.53
CA LEU A 266 -17.19 18.62 -1.52
C LEU A 266 -17.33 17.22 -2.17
N LEU A 267 -17.58 16.19 -1.37
CA LEU A 267 -17.78 14.83 -1.87
C LEU A 267 -19.02 14.70 -2.77
N ASN A 268 -20.05 15.52 -2.54
CA ASN A 268 -21.26 15.55 -3.37
C ASN A 268 -21.08 16.35 -4.65
N GLU A 269 -20.42 17.51 -4.57
CA GLU A 269 -20.14 18.40 -5.69
C GLU A 269 -19.18 17.74 -6.69
N TYR A 270 -18.09 17.17 -6.20
CA TYR A 270 -17.04 16.52 -6.99
C TYR A 270 -17.18 15.00 -7.03
N ARG A 271 -18.42 14.49 -6.94
CA ARG A 271 -18.69 13.04 -6.82
C ARG A 271 -18.10 12.17 -7.93
N TRP A 272 -17.90 12.76 -9.12
CA TRP A 272 -17.35 12.09 -10.31
C TRP A 272 -15.82 12.14 -10.40
N ALA A 273 -15.17 12.87 -9.49
CA ALA A 273 -13.72 12.92 -9.32
C ALA A 273 -13.22 12.01 -8.18
N ARG A 274 -14.14 11.34 -7.48
CA ARG A 274 -13.82 10.35 -6.46
C ARG A 274 -13.23 9.10 -7.11
N LEU A 275 -12.23 8.51 -6.47
CA LEU A 275 -11.63 7.25 -6.91
C LEU A 275 -12.28 6.09 -6.18
N ASP A 276 -12.32 4.94 -6.83
CA ASP A 276 -12.80 3.70 -6.24
C ASP A 276 -12.02 2.49 -6.77
N GLY A 277 -12.08 1.38 -6.03
CA GLY A 277 -11.31 0.17 -6.30
C GLY A 277 -10.07 0.02 -5.40
N PRO A 278 -9.36 -1.10 -5.50
CA PRO A 278 -8.13 -1.33 -4.73
C PRO A 278 -7.00 -0.45 -5.27
N PHE A 279 -6.61 0.61 -4.55
CA PHE A 279 -5.53 1.48 -4.99
C PHE A 279 -4.65 2.01 -3.85
N THR A 280 -3.39 2.20 -4.19
CA THR A 280 -2.48 3.10 -3.51
C THR A 280 -1.84 4.00 -4.54
N LEU A 281 -1.85 5.31 -4.29
CA LEU A 281 -1.27 6.30 -5.19
C LEU A 281 -0.18 7.07 -4.43
N VAL A 282 0.95 7.29 -5.11
CA VAL A 282 2.00 8.19 -4.65
C VAL A 282 2.20 9.25 -5.73
N MET A 283 2.16 10.51 -5.32
CA MET A 283 2.14 11.65 -6.22
C MET A 283 3.12 12.71 -5.74
N THR A 284 3.76 13.37 -6.71
CA THR A 284 4.47 14.62 -6.44
C THR A 284 3.85 15.75 -7.25
N MET A 285 3.73 16.93 -6.65
CA MET A 285 3.19 18.11 -7.32
C MET A 285 4.02 19.34 -6.99
N HIS A 286 4.27 20.19 -7.99
CA HIS A 286 4.60 21.59 -7.75
C HIS A 286 3.35 22.47 -7.87
N HIS A 287 3.06 23.24 -6.81
CA HIS A 287 1.93 24.17 -6.75
C HIS A 287 2.26 25.38 -5.88
N ASN A 288 1.96 26.59 -6.38
CA ASN A 288 2.19 27.87 -5.70
C ASN A 288 3.60 28.04 -5.11
N GLY A 289 4.61 27.60 -5.88
CA GLY A 289 6.01 27.73 -5.50
C GLY A 289 6.47 26.73 -4.43
N ASP A 290 5.72 25.66 -4.17
CA ASP A 290 6.07 24.61 -3.22
C ASP A 290 5.95 23.23 -3.88
N VAL A 291 6.63 22.24 -3.30
CA VAL A 291 6.63 20.86 -3.76
C VAL A 291 6.02 19.98 -2.68
N TYR A 292 5.10 19.10 -3.11
CA TYR A 292 4.36 18.19 -2.25
C TYR A 292 4.67 16.74 -2.62
N LEU A 293 4.78 15.88 -1.62
CA LEU A 293 4.63 14.44 -1.71
C LEU A 293 3.29 14.06 -1.10
N ILE A 294 2.47 13.36 -1.87
CA ILE A 294 1.11 12.97 -1.51
C ILE A 294 1.03 11.45 -1.64
N ALA A 295 0.51 10.79 -0.63
CA ALA A 295 0.24 9.36 -0.65
C ALA A 295 -1.18 9.09 -0.16
N LEU A 296 -1.91 8.19 -0.82
CA LEU A 296 -3.28 7.83 -0.45
C LEU A 296 -3.48 6.33 -0.59
N ALA A 297 -4.26 5.78 0.35
CA ALA A 297 -4.77 4.42 0.31
C ALA A 297 -6.29 4.44 0.09
N ASP A 298 -6.80 3.45 -0.63
CA ASP A 298 -8.24 3.22 -0.74
C ASP A 298 -8.87 2.96 0.65
N ARG A 299 -10.19 3.17 0.74
CA ARG A 299 -10.97 3.03 1.98
C ARG A 299 -10.87 1.66 2.65
N PHE A 300 -10.55 0.61 1.90
CA PHE A 300 -10.39 -0.74 2.40
C PHE A 300 -8.93 -1.14 2.55
N LYS A 301 -7.99 -0.27 2.15
CA LYS A 301 -6.53 -0.50 2.13
C LYS A 301 -6.19 -1.88 1.58
N LEU A 302 -6.62 -2.13 0.35
CA LEU A 302 -6.42 -3.41 -0.33
C LEU A 302 -5.03 -3.53 -0.96
N ARG A 303 -4.29 -2.43 -1.00
CA ARG A 303 -2.90 -2.36 -1.46
C ARG A 303 -2.03 -1.76 -0.35
N PRO A 304 -0.81 -2.28 -0.15
CA PRO A 304 0.05 -1.80 0.92
C PRO A 304 0.66 -0.46 0.57
N ILE A 305 0.82 0.36 1.61
CA ILE A 305 1.61 1.57 1.58
C ILE A 305 2.10 1.91 2.99
N VAL A 306 3.40 2.20 3.06
CA VAL A 306 4.11 2.64 4.26
C VAL A 306 4.66 4.04 4.05
N ILE A 307 4.68 4.82 5.12
CA ILE A 307 5.26 6.15 5.18
C ILE A 307 6.50 6.08 6.05
N GLY A 308 7.53 6.84 5.67
CA GLY A 308 8.78 6.91 6.43
C GLY A 308 9.23 8.34 6.68
N TYR A 309 10.04 8.51 7.73
CA TYR A 309 10.78 9.73 7.98
C TYR A 309 12.11 9.42 8.69
N ASP A 310 13.20 10.04 8.27
CA ASP A 310 14.53 9.84 8.86
C ASP A 310 15.23 11.13 9.32
N GLY A 311 14.54 12.27 9.26
CA GLY A 311 15.14 13.58 9.56
C GLY A 311 15.64 14.35 8.34
N GLN A 312 15.84 13.67 7.20
CA GLN A 312 16.22 14.29 5.93
C GLN A 312 15.13 14.18 4.89
N TYR A 313 14.49 13.02 4.80
CA TYR A 313 13.52 12.71 3.76
C TYR A 313 12.23 12.18 4.36
N TYR A 314 11.11 12.53 3.72
CA TYR A 314 9.84 11.82 3.88
C TYR A 314 9.69 10.81 2.74
N TYR A 315 9.16 9.65 3.07
CA TYR A 315 9.02 8.52 2.15
C TYR A 315 7.57 8.06 2.08
N ALA A 316 7.15 7.60 0.91
CA ALA A 316 5.96 6.80 0.73
C ALA A 316 6.31 5.62 -0.18
N ALA A 317 6.15 4.40 0.29
CA ALA A 317 6.58 3.20 -0.42
C ALA A 317 5.54 2.10 -0.29
N SER A 318 5.53 1.16 -1.22
CA SER A 318 4.66 0.00 -1.06
C SER A 318 5.14 -0.93 0.04
N GLU A 319 6.46 -1.05 0.16
CA GLU A 319 7.12 -1.94 1.08
C GLU A 319 8.16 -1.20 1.92
N GLU A 320 8.31 -1.61 3.17
CA GLU A 320 9.33 -1.03 4.06
C GLU A 320 10.75 -1.28 3.51
N ALA A 321 10.95 -2.36 2.75
CA ALA A 321 12.24 -2.69 2.16
C ALA A 321 12.79 -1.59 1.24
N GLU A 322 11.91 -0.85 0.55
CA GLU A 322 12.29 0.28 -0.33
C GLU A 322 12.86 1.43 0.51
N ILE A 323 12.23 1.74 1.64
CA ILE A 323 12.69 2.78 2.58
C ILE A 323 14.00 2.35 3.22
N ARG A 324 14.10 1.09 3.68
CA ARG A 324 15.30 0.56 4.35
C ARG A 324 16.52 0.49 3.43
N ALA A 325 16.30 0.33 2.12
CA ALA A 325 17.38 0.39 1.12
C ALA A 325 17.98 1.80 0.97
N ILE A 326 17.22 2.85 1.27
CA ILE A 326 17.69 4.25 1.25
C ILE A 326 18.20 4.66 2.64
N SER A 327 17.41 4.36 3.67
CA SER A 327 17.62 4.79 5.04
C SER A 327 17.28 3.64 6.00
N PRO A 328 18.30 2.83 6.38
CA PRO A 328 18.11 1.72 7.30
C PRO A 328 17.53 2.12 8.65
N GLU A 329 17.65 3.39 9.02
CA GLU A 329 17.28 3.95 10.32
C GLU A 329 15.95 4.72 10.31
N ALA A 330 15.28 4.82 9.17
CA ALA A 330 14.02 5.55 9.04
C ALA A 330 12.97 5.03 10.04
N ARG A 331 12.19 5.95 10.60
CA ARG A 331 10.96 5.58 11.30
C ARG A 331 9.89 5.31 10.26
N VAL A 332 9.18 4.18 10.37
CA VAL A 332 8.20 3.72 9.37
C VAL A 332 6.86 3.42 10.03
N TRP A 333 5.77 3.86 9.41
CA TRP A 333 4.40 3.55 9.80
C TRP A 333 3.53 3.28 8.57
N THR A 334 2.29 2.81 8.74
CA THR A 334 1.34 2.59 7.63
C THR A 334 0.32 3.72 7.54
N LEU A 335 -0.27 3.96 6.36
CA LEU A 335 -1.50 4.75 6.26
C LEU A 335 -2.67 3.98 6.90
N ALA A 336 -3.65 4.71 7.46
CA ALA A 336 -4.94 4.11 7.82
C ALA A 336 -5.72 3.68 6.56
N PRO A 337 -6.67 2.74 6.68
CA PRO A 337 -7.69 2.56 5.64
C PRO A 337 -8.41 3.87 5.32
N GLY A 338 -8.43 4.25 4.04
CA GLY A 338 -8.90 5.57 3.60
C GLY A 338 -8.04 6.74 4.10
N GLY A 339 -6.81 6.48 4.51
CA GLY A 339 -5.87 7.49 4.99
C GLY A 339 -5.07 8.12 3.84
N TYR A 340 -4.59 9.34 4.09
CA TYR A 340 -3.71 10.06 3.16
C TYR A 340 -2.61 10.82 3.90
N PHE A 341 -1.41 10.80 3.34
CA PHE A 341 -0.25 11.53 3.81
C PHE A 341 0.08 12.66 2.85
N ILE A 342 0.42 13.83 3.40
CA ILE A 342 0.86 14.99 2.64
C ILE A 342 2.04 15.60 3.37
N ALA A 343 3.18 15.71 2.69
CA ALA A 343 4.32 16.50 3.13
C ALA A 343 4.71 17.50 2.05
N SER A 344 5.18 18.68 2.47
CA SER A 344 5.72 19.69 1.58
C SER A 344 7.07 20.21 2.06
N ILE A 345 7.86 20.75 1.13
CA ILE A 345 9.16 21.33 1.44
C ILE A 345 9.02 22.57 2.31
N LYS A 346 8.03 23.44 2.05
CA LYS A 346 7.88 24.68 2.83
C LYS A 346 7.08 24.49 4.12
N ARG A 347 6.09 23.59 4.14
CA ARG A 347 5.14 23.42 5.26
C ARG A 347 5.49 22.24 6.18
N GLY A 348 6.39 21.34 5.77
CA GLY A 348 6.61 20.09 6.49
C GLY A 348 5.42 19.14 6.30
N VAL A 349 5.07 18.36 7.32
CA VAL A 349 3.93 17.43 7.23
C VAL A 349 2.62 18.20 7.40
N VAL A 350 1.76 18.12 6.38
CA VAL A 350 0.39 18.65 6.39
C VAL A 350 -0.57 17.59 6.94
N SER A 351 -0.43 16.33 6.52
CA SER A 351 -1.19 15.20 7.07
C SER A 351 -0.27 13.99 7.27
N TRP A 352 -0.35 13.36 8.45
CA TRP A 352 0.44 12.19 8.83
C TRP A 352 -0.16 10.86 8.33
N GLY A 353 -1.36 10.88 7.72
CA GLY A 353 -2.09 9.66 7.34
C GLY A 353 -2.86 8.99 8.46
N ARG A 354 -2.61 9.39 9.71
CA ARG A 354 -3.23 8.93 10.95
C ARG A 354 -3.09 10.01 12.03
N PRO A 355 -3.86 9.94 13.14
CA PRO A 355 -3.58 10.71 14.33
C PRO A 355 -2.15 10.49 14.83
N VAL A 356 -1.48 11.55 15.29
CA VAL A 356 -0.05 11.54 15.64
C VAL A 356 0.25 10.54 16.75
N GLU A 357 -0.64 10.43 17.74
CA GLU A 357 -0.55 9.46 18.83
C GLU A 357 -0.55 8.00 18.35
N GLN A 358 -1.20 7.71 17.22
CA GLN A 358 -1.14 6.38 16.60
C GLN A 358 0.20 6.17 15.89
N VAL A 359 0.78 7.22 15.28
CA VAL A 359 2.10 7.16 14.66
C VAL A 359 3.18 6.91 15.73
N GLU A 360 3.04 7.47 16.93
CA GLU A 360 3.95 7.34 18.08
C GLU A 360 4.07 5.95 18.68
N VAL A 361 3.09 5.08 18.47
CA VAL A 361 3.15 3.68 18.91
C VAL A 361 3.63 2.72 17.81
N PHE A 362 3.93 3.21 16.60
CA PHE A 362 4.69 2.40 15.62
C PHE A 362 6.06 2.09 16.18
N PHE A 363 6.47 0.83 16.00
CA PHE A 363 7.56 0.25 16.77
C PHE A 363 8.79 1.17 16.67
N PRO A 364 9.31 1.66 17.82
CA PRO A 364 10.29 2.71 17.81
C PRO A 364 11.60 2.23 17.19
N ARG A 365 12.41 3.21 16.77
CA ARG A 365 13.78 2.98 16.30
C ARG A 365 14.55 2.16 17.35
N ARG A 366 14.80 0.88 17.07
CA ARG A 366 15.62 0.00 17.91
C ARG A 366 16.70 -0.66 17.09
N LEU A 367 17.88 -0.77 17.69
CA LEU A 367 18.90 -1.69 17.24
C LEU A 367 18.45 -3.09 17.62
N PHE A 368 18.01 -3.85 16.63
CA PHE A 368 17.85 -5.28 16.77
C PHE A 368 19.22 -5.91 17.07
N PRO A 369 19.28 -7.01 17.85
CA PRO A 369 20.53 -7.73 18.05
C PRO A 369 21.13 -8.04 16.67
N ARG A 370 22.39 -7.67 16.43
CA ARG A 370 23.12 -8.17 15.25
C ARG A 370 23.84 -9.44 15.68
N PRO A 371 23.79 -10.54 14.91
CA PRO A 371 24.61 -11.69 15.25
C PRO A 371 26.08 -11.28 15.12
N ILE A 372 26.79 -11.25 16.24
CA ILE A 372 28.13 -10.65 16.32
C ILE A 372 29.21 -11.61 15.80
N ASN A 373 28.95 -12.92 15.76
CA ASN A 373 29.84 -13.96 15.24
C ASN A 373 29.07 -15.25 14.92
N GLY A 374 29.45 -15.98 13.86
CA GLY A 374 28.98 -17.36 13.62
C GLY A 374 28.68 -17.72 12.16
N ASP A 375 28.30 -18.99 11.95
CA ASP A 375 27.84 -19.51 10.65
C ASP A 375 26.42 -18.99 10.37
N VAL A 376 26.29 -18.04 9.43
CA VAL A 376 25.03 -17.35 9.08
C VAL A 376 24.77 -17.40 7.57
N VAL A 377 23.50 -17.28 7.20
CA VAL A 377 23.05 -17.02 5.82
C VAL A 377 23.01 -15.52 5.60
N ASP A 378 23.86 -14.99 4.72
CA ASP A 378 23.74 -13.59 4.30
C ASP A 378 22.75 -13.47 3.15
N ALA A 379 21.62 -12.80 3.37
CA ALA A 379 20.61 -12.58 2.34
C ALA A 379 20.98 -11.44 1.38
N GLY A 380 22.04 -10.67 1.67
CA GLY A 380 22.50 -9.56 0.85
C GLY A 380 22.80 -10.01 -0.58
N GLY A 381 22.10 -9.40 -1.55
CA GLY A 381 22.23 -9.74 -2.97
C GLY A 381 21.56 -11.04 -3.41
N LEU A 382 21.06 -11.87 -2.46
CA LEU A 382 20.34 -13.09 -2.77
C LEU A 382 18.86 -12.82 -3.05
N GLY A 383 18.33 -13.51 -4.06
CA GLY A 383 16.91 -13.65 -4.29
C GLY A 383 16.25 -14.56 -3.25
N TYR A 384 14.93 -14.45 -3.14
CA TYR A 384 14.17 -15.18 -2.13
C TYR A 384 14.29 -16.72 -2.22
N ARG A 385 14.45 -17.26 -3.43
CA ARG A 385 14.66 -18.71 -3.64
C ARG A 385 15.99 -19.17 -3.09
N GLU A 386 17.04 -18.41 -3.36
CA GLU A 386 18.40 -18.72 -2.91
C GLU A 386 18.47 -18.71 -1.38
N VAL A 387 17.81 -17.74 -0.73
CA VAL A 387 17.66 -17.70 0.73
C VAL A 387 16.95 -18.94 1.25
N ASN A 388 15.82 -19.34 0.64
CA ASN A 388 15.08 -20.53 1.03
C ASN A 388 15.87 -21.84 0.84
N GLU A 389 16.65 -21.94 -0.23
CA GLU A 389 17.51 -23.10 -0.51
C GLU A 389 18.67 -23.20 0.47
N GLU A 390 19.29 -22.06 0.83
CA GLU A 390 20.33 -22.02 1.85
C GLU A 390 19.80 -22.42 3.22
N ILE A 391 18.65 -21.87 3.64
CA ILE A 391 18.00 -22.25 4.91
C ILE A 391 17.77 -23.77 4.95
N LEU A 392 17.20 -24.33 3.87
CA LEU A 392 16.96 -25.77 3.76
C LEU A 392 18.27 -26.56 3.82
N ARG A 393 19.31 -26.13 3.11
CA ARG A 393 20.61 -26.83 3.09
C ARG A 393 21.21 -26.95 4.49
N ARG A 394 21.14 -25.88 5.29
CA ARG A 394 21.63 -25.87 6.67
C ARG A 394 20.83 -26.78 7.57
N ILE A 395 19.51 -26.76 7.45
CA ILE A 395 18.63 -27.69 8.18
C ILE A 395 18.97 -29.14 7.83
N MET A 396 19.18 -29.45 6.54
CA MET A 396 19.54 -30.79 6.08
C MET A 396 20.93 -31.25 6.54
N ARG A 397 21.84 -30.31 6.84
CA ARG A 397 23.12 -30.58 7.48
C ARG A 397 23.00 -30.89 8.99
N GLY A 398 21.84 -30.63 9.58
CA GLY A 398 21.53 -30.92 10.98
C GLY A 398 21.37 -29.69 11.88
N ASP A 399 21.48 -28.47 11.32
CA ASP A 399 21.37 -27.24 12.10
C ASP A 399 19.95 -27.09 12.68
N LYS A 400 19.85 -26.92 14.00
CA LYS A 400 18.58 -26.68 14.70
C LYS A 400 18.18 -25.22 14.76
N VAL A 401 19.16 -24.32 14.62
CA VAL A 401 18.96 -22.88 14.56
C VAL A 401 19.68 -22.36 13.32
N VAL A 402 18.94 -21.76 12.40
CA VAL A 402 19.48 -21.12 11.20
C VAL A 402 19.31 -19.62 11.34
N ARG A 403 20.39 -18.87 11.14
CA ARG A 403 20.38 -17.40 11.22
C ARG A 403 20.51 -16.81 9.83
N VAL A 404 19.63 -15.88 9.49
CA VAL A 404 19.58 -15.19 8.21
C VAL A 404 19.72 -13.70 8.44
N ILE A 405 20.76 -13.08 7.90
CA ILE A 405 21.09 -11.67 8.11
C ILE A 405 20.87 -10.85 6.85
N ASN A 406 20.83 -9.52 7.01
CA ASN A 406 20.66 -8.56 5.92
C ASN A 406 19.40 -8.82 5.08
N VAL A 407 18.35 -9.32 5.74
CA VAL A 407 17.07 -9.57 5.07
C VAL A 407 16.40 -8.22 4.79
N ASN A 408 16.11 -7.96 3.52
CA ASN A 408 15.45 -6.75 3.07
C ASN A 408 14.56 -7.05 1.85
N GLY A 409 13.30 -7.40 2.11
CA GLY A 409 12.31 -7.63 1.07
C GLY A 409 12.31 -9.03 0.45
N GLN A 410 13.17 -9.97 0.86
CA GLN A 410 13.06 -11.36 0.37
C GLN A 410 11.74 -11.98 0.85
N ARG A 411 10.92 -12.42 -0.10
CA ARG A 411 9.56 -12.94 0.11
C ARG A 411 9.53 -14.44 0.35
N PHE A 412 8.39 -14.98 0.78
CA PHE A 412 8.17 -16.44 0.84
C PHE A 412 9.23 -17.20 1.66
N ILE A 413 9.90 -16.54 2.60
CA ILE A 413 10.92 -17.19 3.44
C ILE A 413 10.21 -18.27 4.27
N GLY A 414 10.69 -19.51 4.18
CA GLY A 414 10.18 -20.66 4.90
C GLY A 414 9.08 -21.47 4.18
N VAL A 415 8.53 -20.98 3.07
CA VAL A 415 7.36 -21.61 2.40
C VAL A 415 7.69 -22.98 1.80
N ASN A 416 8.97 -23.23 1.46
CA ASN A 416 9.41 -24.53 0.95
C ASN A 416 9.52 -25.60 2.06
N LEU A 417 9.74 -25.22 3.32
CA LEU A 417 10.10 -26.15 4.40
C LEU A 417 9.05 -27.25 4.68
N PRO A 418 7.72 -26.98 4.66
CA PRO A 418 6.71 -28.01 4.87
C PRO A 418 6.77 -29.14 3.83
N ARG A 419 7.10 -28.82 2.57
CA ARG A 419 7.25 -29.81 1.49
C ARG A 419 8.32 -30.85 1.80
N TYR A 420 9.34 -30.48 2.56
CA TYR A 420 10.44 -31.35 2.97
C TYR A 420 10.24 -31.96 4.37
N GLY A 421 9.05 -31.81 4.96
CA GLY A 421 8.73 -32.37 6.28
C GLY A 421 9.52 -31.74 7.43
N VAL A 422 10.08 -30.55 7.24
CA VAL A 422 10.88 -29.85 8.25
C VAL A 422 9.99 -29.41 9.42
N ARG A 423 10.37 -29.79 10.64
CA ARG A 423 9.72 -29.41 11.91
C ARG A 423 10.77 -29.27 13.01
N GLY A 424 10.44 -28.53 14.07
CA GLY A 424 11.28 -28.46 15.29
C GLY A 424 12.65 -27.80 15.06
N VAL A 425 12.70 -26.83 14.16
CA VAL A 425 13.86 -25.97 13.91
C VAL A 425 13.46 -24.51 14.10
N ARG A 426 14.44 -23.68 14.45
CA ARG A 426 14.28 -22.23 14.62
C ARG A 426 15.01 -21.50 13.50
N VAL A 427 14.33 -20.57 12.83
CA VAL A 427 14.90 -19.69 11.81
C VAL A 427 14.85 -18.26 12.35
N GLU A 428 16.02 -17.71 12.64
CA GLU A 428 16.20 -16.35 13.15
C GLU A 428 16.52 -15.41 11.99
N ILE A 429 15.69 -14.41 11.79
CA ILE A 429 15.74 -13.48 10.67
C ILE A 429 16.09 -12.09 11.21
N TYR A 430 17.15 -11.49 10.69
CA TYR A 430 17.61 -10.16 11.06
C TYR A 430 17.39 -9.20 9.88
N GLY A 431 16.43 -8.30 10.04
CA GLY A 431 16.00 -7.36 9.00
C GLY A 431 14.49 -7.44 8.72
N THR A 432 14.09 -6.98 7.54
CA THR A 432 12.69 -6.86 7.12
C THR A 432 12.38 -7.88 6.02
N PRO A 433 11.85 -9.07 6.34
CA PRO A 433 11.39 -10.01 5.33
C PRO A 433 10.23 -9.40 4.52
N GLY A 434 10.20 -9.73 3.23
CA GLY A 434 9.08 -9.36 2.35
C GLY A 434 7.84 -10.21 2.62
N ASN A 435 6.82 -10.04 1.77
CA ASN A 435 5.53 -10.69 1.91
C ASN A 435 5.62 -12.23 2.03
N SER A 436 4.60 -12.81 2.68
CA SER A 436 4.38 -14.26 2.71
C SER A 436 5.44 -15.05 3.49
N LEU A 437 6.06 -14.42 4.49
CA LEU A 437 6.93 -15.10 5.45
C LEU A 437 6.14 -16.21 6.17
N ALA A 438 6.72 -17.41 6.28
CA ALA A 438 6.18 -18.53 7.03
C ALA A 438 4.78 -19.01 6.58
N ASN A 439 4.36 -18.72 5.34
CA ASN A 439 3.12 -19.28 4.81
C ASN A 439 3.24 -20.81 4.72
N LEU A 440 2.12 -21.49 4.95
CA LEU A 440 2.01 -22.95 5.02
C LEU A 440 2.82 -23.61 6.15
N ASN A 441 3.39 -22.83 7.07
CA ASN A 441 4.24 -23.35 8.14
C ASN A 441 3.52 -24.44 8.95
N ASN A 442 4.24 -25.49 9.29
CA ASN A 442 3.72 -26.69 9.94
C ASN A 442 4.74 -27.24 10.94
N GLY A 443 5.20 -26.40 11.86
CA GLY A 443 6.04 -26.80 12.99
C GLY A 443 7.44 -26.18 13.04
N VAL A 444 7.75 -25.17 12.21
CA VAL A 444 8.98 -24.37 12.31
C VAL A 444 8.73 -23.14 13.17
N GLU A 445 9.74 -22.72 13.91
CA GLU A 445 9.74 -21.45 14.64
C GLU A 445 10.48 -20.38 13.83
N PHE A 446 9.80 -19.30 13.47
CA PHE A 446 10.39 -18.14 12.82
C PHE A 446 10.45 -16.99 13.81
N VAL A 447 11.64 -16.40 13.99
CA VAL A 447 11.81 -15.23 14.86
C VAL A 447 12.45 -14.11 14.07
N VAL A 448 11.72 -13.01 13.94
CA VAL A 448 12.12 -11.84 13.17
C VAL A 448 12.54 -10.72 14.11
N TYR A 449 13.83 -10.42 14.09
CA TYR A 449 14.40 -9.24 14.71
C TYR A 449 14.27 -8.05 13.75
N GLY A 450 13.03 -7.59 13.59
CA GLY A 450 12.63 -6.60 12.60
C GLY A 450 11.11 -6.46 12.50
N ASN A 451 10.67 -5.62 11.56
CA ASN A 451 9.29 -5.59 11.09
C ASN A 451 9.06 -6.67 10.02
N VAL A 452 7.83 -7.15 9.88
CA VAL A 452 7.44 -8.06 8.79
C VAL A 452 6.43 -7.41 7.87
N GLN A 453 6.48 -7.74 6.59
CA GLN A 453 5.55 -7.21 5.59
C GLN A 453 4.24 -8.01 5.51
N ASP A 454 3.45 -7.82 4.47
CA ASP A 454 2.09 -8.36 4.41
C ASP A 454 2.06 -9.89 4.35
N ASP A 455 0.90 -10.44 4.69
CA ASP A 455 0.54 -11.83 4.45
C ASP A 455 1.47 -12.83 5.18
N VAL A 456 1.97 -12.47 6.36
CA VAL A 456 2.79 -13.39 7.17
C VAL A 456 1.92 -14.51 7.74
N ALA A 457 2.40 -15.75 7.62
CA ALA A 457 1.80 -16.96 8.18
C ALA A 457 0.43 -17.34 7.61
N ASP A 458 0.19 -17.06 6.32
CA ASP A 458 -1.00 -17.55 5.62
C ASP A 458 -1.07 -19.08 5.71
N THR A 459 -2.23 -19.59 6.11
CA THR A 459 -2.53 -21.03 6.14
C THR A 459 -1.51 -21.81 6.99
N MET A 460 -0.97 -21.17 8.03
CA MET A 460 -0.08 -21.83 8.99
C MET A 460 -0.88 -22.86 9.83
N HIS A 461 -0.40 -24.10 9.88
CA HIS A 461 -1.05 -25.24 10.54
C HIS A 461 -0.47 -25.59 11.92
N ASP A 462 0.82 -25.28 12.15
CA ASP A 462 1.53 -25.49 13.41
C ASP A 462 2.85 -24.69 13.42
N GLY A 463 3.50 -24.57 14.58
CA GLY A 463 4.76 -23.85 14.77
C GLY A 463 4.59 -22.53 15.49
N LYS A 464 5.58 -21.63 15.35
CA LYS A 464 5.57 -20.31 15.98
C LYS A 464 6.13 -19.23 15.05
N VAL A 465 5.52 -18.05 15.04
CA VAL A 465 6.09 -16.85 14.42
C VAL A 465 6.18 -15.75 15.47
N VAL A 466 7.37 -15.22 15.69
CA VAL A 466 7.66 -14.14 16.63
C VAL A 466 8.19 -12.95 15.87
N VAL A 467 7.55 -11.79 16.02
CA VAL A 467 7.93 -10.53 15.38
C VAL A 467 8.30 -9.52 16.45
N HIS A 468 9.58 -9.14 16.50
CA HIS A 468 10.07 -8.17 17.48
C HIS A 468 9.70 -6.72 17.14
N GLY A 469 9.22 -6.44 15.93
CA GLY A 469 8.71 -5.14 15.50
C GLY A 469 7.20 -5.15 15.21
N ASP A 470 6.81 -4.41 14.18
CA ASP A 470 5.45 -4.36 13.63
C ASP A 470 5.23 -5.42 12.54
N ALA A 471 3.99 -5.90 12.42
CA ALA A 471 3.49 -6.63 11.26
C ALA A 471 2.65 -5.71 10.36
N ARG A 472 2.68 -5.93 9.05
CA ARG A 472 1.83 -5.21 8.10
C ARG A 472 0.50 -5.94 7.88
N ASP A 473 -0.13 -5.76 6.72
CA ASP A 473 -1.51 -6.17 6.50
C ASP A 473 -1.63 -7.70 6.35
N VAL A 474 -2.80 -8.26 6.64
CA VAL A 474 -3.15 -9.67 6.37
C VAL A 474 -2.32 -10.68 7.19
N LEU A 475 -1.85 -10.29 8.37
CA LEU A 475 -1.16 -11.20 9.30
C LEU A 475 -2.07 -12.38 9.68
N GLY A 476 -1.60 -13.62 9.48
CA GLY A 476 -2.27 -14.84 9.87
C GLY A 476 -3.56 -15.12 9.09
N GLN A 477 -3.57 -14.80 7.78
CA GLN A 477 -4.64 -15.22 6.89
C GLN A 477 -4.86 -16.73 6.99
N ALA A 478 -6.12 -17.16 7.09
CA ALA A 478 -6.49 -18.57 7.18
C ALA A 478 -5.68 -19.38 8.22
N PHE A 479 -5.18 -18.74 9.28
CA PHE A 479 -4.34 -19.36 10.31
C PHE A 479 -5.10 -20.46 11.07
N GLN A 480 -4.51 -21.66 11.17
CA GLN A 480 -5.20 -22.88 11.60
C GLN A 480 -4.61 -23.54 12.86
N GLY A 481 -3.37 -23.23 13.21
CA GLY A 481 -2.75 -23.78 14.42
C GLY A 481 -1.34 -23.26 14.65
N GLY A 482 -0.91 -23.27 15.92
CA GLY A 482 0.38 -22.71 16.35
C GLY A 482 0.20 -21.35 17.05
N ARG A 483 1.28 -20.56 17.10
CA ARG A 483 1.30 -19.26 17.80
C ARG A 483 1.92 -18.16 16.93
N ILE A 484 1.29 -16.98 16.91
CA ILE A 484 1.82 -15.76 16.29
C ILE A 484 1.92 -14.69 17.36
N PHE A 485 3.12 -14.15 17.57
CA PHE A 485 3.42 -13.12 18.56
C PHE A 485 4.01 -11.90 17.88
N VAL A 486 3.38 -10.74 18.06
CA VAL A 486 3.85 -9.46 17.52
C VAL A 486 4.10 -8.50 18.66
N ARG A 487 5.29 -7.90 18.68
CA ARG A 487 5.66 -6.94 19.72
C ARG A 487 4.96 -5.60 19.57
N GLY A 488 4.91 -5.08 18.36
CA GLY A 488 4.30 -3.79 18.04
C GLY A 488 2.88 -3.95 17.49
N ASN A 489 2.61 -3.22 16.43
CA ASN A 489 1.32 -3.15 15.75
C ASN A 489 1.17 -4.26 14.70
N ALA A 490 -0.07 -4.52 14.31
CA ALA A 490 -0.38 -5.26 13.08
C ALA A 490 -1.30 -4.43 12.18
N GLY A 491 -1.31 -4.72 10.88
CA GLY A 491 -2.04 -3.94 9.88
C GLY A 491 -3.53 -4.26 9.80
N ASN A 492 -4.08 -4.11 8.60
CA ASN A 492 -5.46 -4.36 8.23
C ASN A 492 -5.71 -5.87 8.05
N ARG A 493 -6.95 -6.35 8.26
CA ARG A 493 -7.38 -7.75 8.01
C ARG A 493 -6.58 -8.83 8.76
N VAL A 494 -6.12 -8.51 9.96
CA VAL A 494 -5.40 -9.46 10.82
C VAL A 494 -6.31 -10.62 11.21
N GLY A 495 -5.85 -11.86 11.03
CA GLY A 495 -6.61 -13.07 11.36
C GLY A 495 -7.82 -13.34 10.44
N VAL A 496 -7.83 -12.75 9.23
CA VAL A 496 -8.89 -13.00 8.25
C VAL A 496 -9.01 -14.49 7.94
N GLN A 497 -10.22 -15.04 8.01
CA GLN A 497 -10.53 -16.46 7.82
C GLN A 497 -9.81 -17.43 8.76
N MET A 498 -9.27 -16.99 9.90
CA MET A 498 -8.64 -17.85 10.92
C MET A 498 -9.60 -18.96 11.37
N ARG A 499 -9.10 -20.20 11.51
CA ARG A 499 -9.94 -21.39 11.77
C ARG A 499 -9.33 -22.26 12.86
N GLU A 500 -10.18 -23.02 13.53
CA GLU A 500 -9.75 -24.02 14.50
C GLU A 500 -10.22 -25.39 14.04
N TYR A 501 -9.33 -26.38 14.11
CA TYR A 501 -9.63 -27.76 13.73
C TYR A 501 -9.35 -28.71 14.88
N SER A 502 -10.41 -29.35 15.38
CA SER A 502 -10.35 -30.35 16.45
C SER A 502 -9.59 -29.84 17.69
N ASN A 503 -8.40 -30.37 17.97
CA ASN A 503 -7.57 -30.00 19.12
C ASN A 503 -6.47 -28.99 18.78
N ARG A 504 -6.46 -28.43 17.56
CA ARG A 504 -5.49 -27.42 17.12
C ARG A 504 -6.13 -26.04 17.16
N ARG A 505 -5.87 -25.33 18.27
CA ARG A 505 -6.30 -23.95 18.48
C ARG A 505 -5.15 -23.00 18.10
N PRO A 506 -5.34 -22.11 17.11
CA PRO A 506 -4.38 -21.06 16.85
C PRO A 506 -4.51 -19.91 17.87
N TYR A 507 -3.37 -19.39 18.31
CA TYR A 507 -3.28 -18.24 19.22
C TYR A 507 -2.49 -17.10 18.58
N MET A 508 -3.04 -15.90 18.61
CA MET A 508 -2.38 -14.69 18.12
C MET A 508 -2.37 -13.62 19.20
N VAL A 509 -1.20 -13.06 19.49
CA VAL A 509 -1.03 -11.98 20.48
C VAL A 509 -0.34 -10.80 19.82
N ILE A 510 -1.03 -9.65 19.81
CA ILE A 510 -0.55 -8.39 19.26
C ILE A 510 -0.27 -7.44 20.42
N GLY A 511 0.97 -6.95 20.49
CA GLY A 511 1.45 -6.12 21.58
C GLY A 511 0.80 -4.76 21.64
N ASP A 512 0.51 -4.15 20.49
CA ASP A 512 -0.10 -2.81 20.43
C ASP A 512 -1.43 -2.80 19.69
N ARG A 513 -1.52 -2.12 18.54
CA ARG A 513 -2.79 -1.85 17.85
C ARG A 513 -2.89 -2.57 16.51
N VAL A 514 -4.14 -2.74 16.07
CA VAL A 514 -4.52 -3.33 14.78
C VAL A 514 -5.45 -2.38 14.01
N ASP A 515 -5.45 -2.46 12.68
CA ASP A 515 -6.35 -1.65 11.85
C ASP A 515 -7.73 -2.31 11.70
N ASP A 516 -8.43 -2.05 10.60
CA ASP A 516 -9.76 -2.56 10.32
C ASP A 516 -9.76 -4.08 10.08
N TYR A 517 -10.97 -4.68 10.08
CA TYR A 517 -11.23 -6.07 9.70
C TYR A 517 -10.51 -7.13 10.55
N LEU A 518 -10.21 -6.82 11.81
CA LEU A 518 -9.67 -7.79 12.77
C LEU A 518 -10.60 -9.00 12.89
N GLY A 519 -10.11 -10.19 12.54
CA GLY A 519 -10.86 -11.45 12.64
C GLY A 519 -12.04 -11.54 11.66
N GLU A 520 -11.97 -10.86 10.51
CA GLU A 520 -12.99 -11.00 9.46
C GLU A 520 -13.14 -12.48 9.04
N TYR A 521 -14.37 -13.00 9.02
CA TYR A 521 -14.67 -14.41 8.73
C TYR A 521 -13.98 -15.43 9.64
N MET A 522 -13.61 -15.05 10.86
CA MET A 522 -13.00 -15.95 11.85
C MET A 522 -13.96 -17.09 12.22
N ALA A 523 -13.48 -18.32 12.12
CA ALA A 523 -14.20 -19.56 12.39
C ALA A 523 -13.63 -20.35 13.59
N GLY A 524 -12.62 -19.81 14.29
CA GLY A 524 -12.01 -20.45 15.44
C GLY A 524 -10.71 -19.78 15.89
N GLY A 525 -10.18 -20.20 17.04
CA GLY A 525 -8.94 -19.66 17.59
C GLY A 525 -9.11 -18.48 18.57
N VAL A 526 -7.98 -17.89 18.95
CA VAL A 526 -7.92 -16.78 19.93
C VAL A 526 -7.01 -15.67 19.42
N ILE A 527 -7.50 -14.43 19.45
CA ILE A 527 -6.72 -13.22 19.17
C ILE A 527 -6.73 -12.32 20.41
N MET A 528 -5.56 -11.78 20.79
CA MET A 528 -5.41 -10.79 21.86
C MET A 528 -4.74 -9.51 21.34
N VAL A 529 -5.28 -8.34 21.70
CA VAL A 529 -4.73 -7.01 21.39
C VAL A 529 -4.49 -6.26 22.69
N LEU A 530 -3.21 -5.96 22.99
CA LEU A 530 -2.77 -5.62 24.34
C LEU A 530 -2.47 -4.13 24.56
N GLY A 531 -2.07 -3.34 23.55
CA GLY A 531 -1.75 -1.92 23.75
C GLY A 531 -0.63 -1.64 24.77
N ILE A 532 0.42 -2.46 24.82
CA ILE A 532 1.48 -2.42 25.84
C ILE A 532 2.25 -1.08 25.83
N ASP A 533 2.64 -0.59 24.65
CA ASP A 533 3.41 0.65 24.55
C ASP A 533 2.51 1.88 24.65
N ALA A 534 1.28 1.82 24.14
CA ALA A 534 0.27 2.87 24.39
C ALA A 534 0.08 3.12 25.90
N TYR A 535 0.00 2.04 26.68
CA TYR A 535 -0.07 2.12 28.15
C TYR A 535 1.18 2.78 28.76
N LYS A 536 2.37 2.33 28.39
CA LYS A 536 3.64 2.88 28.90
C LYS A 536 3.80 4.37 28.60
N LEU A 537 3.28 4.82 27.47
CA LEU A 537 3.31 6.23 27.08
C LEU A 537 2.24 7.07 27.79
N GLY A 538 1.34 6.47 28.57
CA GLY A 538 0.22 7.16 29.22
C GLY A 538 -0.77 7.77 28.21
N LYS A 539 -0.82 7.24 26.99
CA LYS A 539 -1.64 7.77 25.89
C LYS A 539 -2.90 6.93 25.71
N SER A 540 -4.04 7.59 25.55
CA SER A 540 -5.27 6.94 25.12
C SER A 540 -5.20 6.71 23.61
N VAL A 541 -4.60 5.60 23.19
CA VAL A 541 -4.54 5.20 21.78
C VAL A 541 -5.60 4.15 21.52
N GLU A 542 -6.39 4.35 20.47
CA GLU A 542 -7.33 3.34 20.00
C GLU A 542 -6.59 2.10 19.50
N LEU A 543 -6.95 0.94 20.07
CA LEU A 543 -6.26 -0.32 19.81
C LEU A 543 -6.72 -1.05 18.55
N THR A 544 -7.90 -0.70 18.01
CA THR A 544 -8.50 -1.41 16.88
C THR A 544 -9.21 -0.46 15.93
N GLY A 545 -9.21 -0.79 14.64
CA GLY A 545 -10.09 -0.17 13.65
C GLY A 545 -11.55 -0.63 13.73
N SER A 546 -12.24 -0.57 12.60
CA SER A 546 -13.64 -0.97 12.39
C SER A 546 -13.77 -2.39 11.84
N TYR A 547 -14.99 -2.89 11.67
CA TYR A 547 -15.32 -4.21 11.09
C TYR A 547 -14.78 -5.41 11.87
N ILE A 548 -14.64 -5.28 13.19
CA ILE A 548 -14.07 -6.32 14.06
C ILE A 548 -15.00 -7.54 14.07
N GLY A 549 -14.49 -8.71 13.70
CA GLY A 549 -15.26 -9.95 13.67
C GLY A 549 -16.40 -9.95 12.64
N SER A 550 -16.36 -9.10 11.60
CA SER A 550 -17.35 -9.16 10.52
C SER A 550 -17.38 -10.55 9.89
N GLY A 551 -18.55 -11.19 9.89
CA GLY A 551 -18.72 -12.57 9.41
C GLY A 551 -18.16 -13.66 10.34
N MET A 552 -17.82 -13.34 11.59
CA MET A 552 -17.30 -14.30 12.57
C MET A 552 -18.34 -15.35 12.94
N VAL A 553 -17.94 -16.63 12.87
CA VAL A 553 -18.77 -17.81 13.22
C VAL A 553 -18.14 -18.67 14.31
N GLY A 554 -16.87 -18.43 14.68
CA GLY A 554 -16.17 -19.16 15.74
C GLY A 554 -15.00 -18.34 16.34
N GLY A 555 -14.46 -18.80 17.46
CA GLY A 555 -13.29 -18.19 18.12
C GLY A 555 -13.60 -17.11 19.14
N ARG A 556 -12.56 -16.45 19.66
CA ARG A 556 -12.64 -15.37 20.67
C ARG A 556 -11.61 -14.28 20.39
N ILE A 557 -12.03 -13.01 20.44
CA ILE A 557 -11.15 -11.85 20.32
C ILE A 557 -11.17 -11.08 21.64
N TYR A 558 -10.00 -10.80 22.20
CA TYR A 558 -9.80 -10.05 23.43
C TYR A 558 -9.07 -8.75 23.13
N ILE A 559 -9.70 -7.61 23.41
CA ILE A 559 -9.10 -6.28 23.21
C ILE A 559 -9.04 -5.62 24.58
N ARG A 560 -7.85 -5.19 25.01
CA ARG A 560 -7.71 -4.51 26.30
C ARG A 560 -8.43 -3.16 26.28
N GLY A 561 -9.20 -2.87 27.32
CA GLY A 561 -10.03 -1.67 27.38
C GLY A 561 -11.36 -1.83 26.64
N ARG A 562 -12.10 -0.72 26.56
CA ARG A 562 -13.46 -0.71 26.01
C ARG A 562 -13.45 -0.34 24.53
N VAL A 563 -14.16 -1.13 23.73
CA VAL A 563 -14.42 -0.88 22.30
C VAL A 563 -15.87 -0.43 22.10
N ASP A 564 -16.08 0.49 21.17
CA ASP A 564 -17.43 0.90 20.74
C ASP A 564 -18.08 -0.21 19.91
N TYR A 565 -19.30 -0.62 20.29
CA TYR A 565 -20.01 -1.70 19.60
C TYR A 565 -20.27 -1.40 18.13
N SER A 566 -20.38 -0.12 17.74
CA SER A 566 -20.55 0.31 16.34
C SER A 566 -19.43 -0.20 15.41
N LYS A 567 -18.25 -0.53 15.95
CA LYS A 567 -17.10 -1.06 15.18
C LYS A 567 -17.13 -2.58 14.99
N VAL A 568 -17.97 -3.30 15.74
CA VAL A 568 -17.99 -4.78 15.76
C VAL A 568 -19.01 -5.31 14.77
N GLY A 569 -18.63 -6.27 13.91
CA GLY A 569 -19.56 -7.02 13.06
C GLY A 569 -20.32 -6.21 12.03
N LEU A 570 -19.71 -5.15 11.52
CA LEU A 570 -20.32 -4.30 10.51
C LEU A 570 -20.56 -5.09 9.21
N ALA A 571 -21.77 -4.97 8.68
CA ALA A 571 -22.17 -5.50 7.38
C ALA A 571 -22.38 -4.37 6.36
N PRO A 572 -22.45 -4.69 5.05
CA PRO A 572 -22.98 -3.77 4.05
C PRO A 572 -24.37 -3.29 4.45
N SER A 573 -24.67 -2.00 4.23
CA SER A 573 -26.00 -1.46 4.54
C SER A 573 -27.05 -2.04 3.57
N SER A 574 -28.31 -2.07 4.01
CA SER A 574 -29.43 -2.49 3.16
C SER A 574 -29.54 -1.61 1.89
N HIS A 575 -29.17 -0.33 1.99
CA HIS A 575 -29.12 0.60 0.87
C HIS A 575 -28.01 0.23 -0.14
N GLU A 576 -26.78 -0.01 0.33
CA GLU A 576 -25.66 -0.44 -0.53
C GLU A 576 -25.97 -1.77 -1.23
N VAL A 577 -26.59 -2.71 -0.50
CA VAL A 577 -27.05 -3.98 -1.06
C VAL A 577 -28.10 -3.77 -2.15
N LYS A 578 -29.14 -2.97 -1.88
CA LYS A 578 -30.21 -2.69 -2.84
C LYS A 578 -29.65 -1.99 -4.09
N ALA A 579 -28.79 -0.99 -3.90
CA ALA A 579 -28.17 -0.26 -5.01
C ALA A 579 -27.31 -1.19 -5.89
N LEU A 580 -26.52 -2.09 -5.30
CA LEU A 580 -25.78 -3.10 -6.05
C LEU A 580 -26.72 -4.01 -6.84
N VAL A 581 -27.78 -4.49 -6.19
CA VAL A 581 -28.76 -5.38 -6.82
C VAL A 581 -29.48 -4.67 -7.97
N GLU A 582 -29.93 -3.42 -7.79
CA GLU A 582 -30.53 -2.61 -8.84
C GLU A 582 -29.57 -2.36 -10.02
N ALA A 583 -28.31 -2.07 -9.76
CA ALA A 583 -27.29 -1.91 -10.81
C ALA A 583 -27.10 -3.20 -11.63
N LEU A 584 -27.10 -4.37 -10.98
CA LEU A 584 -27.05 -5.66 -11.69
C LEU A 584 -28.28 -5.88 -12.57
N ARG A 585 -29.46 -5.37 -12.17
CA ARG A 585 -30.66 -5.43 -13.03
C ARG A 585 -30.49 -4.57 -14.28
N GLU A 586 -29.89 -3.39 -14.14
CA GLU A 586 -29.64 -2.47 -15.27
C GLU A 586 -28.63 -3.02 -16.29
N GLU A 587 -27.69 -3.85 -15.85
CA GLU A 587 -26.73 -4.58 -16.70
C GLU A 587 -27.36 -5.73 -17.52
N GLY A 588 -28.68 -5.94 -17.40
CA GLY A 588 -29.42 -6.89 -18.25
C GLY A 588 -29.41 -8.34 -17.76
N TYR A 589 -29.13 -8.57 -16.47
CA TYR A 589 -29.27 -9.90 -15.87
C TYR A 589 -30.75 -10.32 -15.81
N PRO A 590 -31.07 -11.62 -15.98
CA PRO A 590 -32.46 -12.10 -15.94
C PRO A 590 -33.16 -11.82 -14.60
N GLU A 591 -34.43 -11.42 -14.66
CA GLU A 591 -35.24 -11.06 -13.48
C GLU A 591 -35.32 -12.20 -12.43
N ASP A 592 -35.35 -13.46 -12.86
CA ASP A 592 -35.35 -14.62 -11.96
C ASP A 592 -34.03 -14.75 -11.19
N THR A 593 -32.89 -14.54 -11.88
CA THR A 593 -31.56 -14.53 -11.27
C THR A 593 -31.43 -13.37 -10.29
N PHE A 594 -31.95 -12.20 -10.67
CA PHE A 594 -32.02 -11.03 -9.81
C PHE A 594 -32.82 -11.31 -8.53
N ASN A 595 -34.03 -11.87 -8.64
CA ASN A 595 -34.88 -12.19 -7.48
C ASN A 595 -34.25 -13.25 -6.57
N GLU A 596 -33.58 -14.25 -7.15
CA GLU A 596 -32.82 -15.24 -6.40
C GLU A 596 -31.66 -14.58 -5.63
N TRP A 597 -30.86 -13.73 -6.28
CA TRP A 597 -29.74 -13.04 -5.64
C TRP A 597 -30.21 -12.09 -4.56
N LEU A 598 -31.23 -11.27 -4.83
CA LEU A 598 -31.82 -10.38 -3.83
C LEU A 598 -32.31 -11.18 -2.61
N SER A 599 -33.02 -12.29 -2.84
CA SER A 599 -33.45 -13.19 -1.77
C SER A 599 -32.28 -13.74 -0.97
N ARG A 600 -31.22 -14.24 -1.64
CA ARG A 600 -30.01 -14.76 -0.97
C ARG A 600 -29.26 -13.68 -0.19
N VAL A 601 -29.12 -12.47 -0.73
CA VAL A 601 -28.42 -11.36 -0.07
C VAL A 601 -29.24 -10.85 1.12
N LEU A 602 -30.56 -10.76 1.00
CA LEU A 602 -31.45 -10.46 2.13
C LEU A 602 -31.45 -11.58 3.19
N GLN A 603 -31.21 -12.84 2.80
CA GLN A 603 -30.99 -13.97 3.71
C GLN A 603 -29.62 -13.95 4.40
N VAL A 604 -28.65 -13.12 3.98
CA VAL A 604 -27.38 -12.92 4.73
C VAL A 604 -27.62 -12.35 6.14
N SER A 605 -28.86 -11.96 6.44
CA SER A 605 -29.41 -11.79 7.80
C SER A 605 -29.25 -13.00 8.75
N HIS A 606 -28.73 -14.16 8.28
CA HIS A 606 -28.50 -15.36 9.09
C HIS A 606 -27.17 -15.43 9.86
N VAL A 607 -26.20 -14.55 9.60
CA VAL A 607 -25.00 -14.43 10.46
C VAL A 607 -25.25 -13.33 11.49
N PRO A 608 -25.52 -13.67 12.76
CA PRO A 608 -25.80 -12.65 13.75
C PRO A 608 -24.54 -11.83 14.03
N ARG A 609 -24.71 -10.55 14.31
CA ARG A 609 -23.61 -9.67 14.70
C ARG A 609 -22.88 -10.28 15.91
N PRO A 610 -21.53 -10.25 15.96
CA PRO A 610 -20.77 -10.75 17.10
C PRO A 610 -21.23 -10.09 18.39
N THR A 611 -21.26 -10.87 19.47
CA THR A 611 -21.55 -10.36 20.81
C THR A 611 -20.30 -9.71 21.40
N MET A 612 -20.50 -8.76 22.31
CA MET A 612 -19.43 -7.97 22.92
C MET A 612 -19.69 -7.75 24.40
N ASP A 613 -18.76 -8.18 25.25
CA ASP A 613 -18.80 -7.97 26.71
C ASP A 613 -17.55 -7.25 27.20
N TYR A 614 -17.70 -6.17 27.98
CA TYR A 614 -16.57 -5.48 28.61
C TYR A 614 -16.41 -5.90 30.08
N ARG A 615 -15.46 -6.78 30.38
CA ARG A 615 -15.32 -7.45 31.69
C ARG A 615 -13.88 -7.89 31.97
N GLU A 616 -13.63 -8.31 33.20
CA GLU A 616 -12.42 -9.06 33.54
C GLU A 616 -12.44 -10.47 32.91
N LEU A 617 -11.27 -11.06 32.75
CA LEU A 617 -11.13 -12.44 32.29
C LEU A 617 -11.69 -13.39 33.34
N THR A 618 -12.36 -14.47 32.92
CA THR A 618 -12.79 -15.52 33.85
C THR A 618 -11.61 -16.38 34.30
N GLU A 619 -11.75 -17.12 35.40
CA GLU A 619 -10.67 -18.01 35.88
C GLU A 619 -10.22 -19.03 34.82
N ASP A 620 -11.14 -19.56 34.02
CA ASP A 620 -10.84 -20.48 32.93
C ASP A 620 -10.10 -19.78 31.78
N GLU A 621 -10.48 -18.55 31.44
CA GLU A 621 -9.77 -17.75 30.44
C GLU A 621 -8.36 -17.39 30.93
N VAL A 622 -8.19 -17.06 32.21
CA VAL A 622 -6.85 -16.82 32.79
C VAL A 622 -6.00 -18.10 32.73
N ARG A 623 -6.58 -19.26 33.06
CA ARG A 623 -5.89 -20.55 33.01
C ARG A 623 -5.44 -20.90 31.57
N GLU A 624 -6.24 -20.55 30.57
CA GLU A 624 -5.91 -20.73 29.15
C GLU A 624 -4.87 -19.74 28.65
N LEU A 625 -5.04 -18.44 28.94
CA LEU A 625 -4.29 -17.36 28.31
C LEU A 625 -2.96 -17.07 29.01
N LYS A 626 -2.86 -17.26 30.33
CA LYS A 626 -1.62 -16.95 31.09
C LYS A 626 -0.38 -17.68 30.54
N PRO A 627 -0.41 -18.99 30.24
CA PRO A 627 0.74 -19.67 29.64
C PRO A 627 1.13 -19.12 28.26
N ILE A 628 0.16 -18.68 27.46
CA ILE A 628 0.39 -18.08 26.13
C ILE A 628 1.03 -16.71 26.27
N LEU A 629 0.55 -15.89 27.20
CA LEU A 629 1.10 -14.56 27.49
C LEU A 629 2.52 -14.63 28.10
N LEU A 630 2.82 -15.64 28.92
CA LEU A 630 4.18 -15.86 29.43
C LEU A 630 5.15 -16.33 28.33
N ASP A 631 4.70 -17.14 27.37
CA ASP A 631 5.49 -17.50 26.17
C ASP A 631 5.74 -16.26 25.30
N TYR A 632 4.71 -15.44 25.06
CA TYR A 632 4.80 -14.15 24.39
C TYR A 632 5.83 -13.22 25.06
N ALA A 633 5.76 -13.08 26.39
CA ALA A 633 6.67 -12.23 27.14
C ALA A 633 8.12 -12.70 27.04
N ARG A 634 8.35 -14.01 27.16
CA ARG A 634 9.68 -14.62 27.07
C ARG A 634 10.33 -14.41 25.71
N GLU A 635 9.60 -14.70 24.62
CA GLU A 635 10.13 -14.55 23.25
C GLU A 635 10.48 -13.09 22.94
N LEU A 636 9.72 -12.14 23.48
CA LEU A 636 9.88 -10.70 23.17
C LEU A 636 10.67 -9.92 24.23
N GLY A 637 11.16 -10.58 25.28
CA GLY A 637 11.90 -9.96 26.38
C GLY A 637 11.07 -8.93 27.15
N ILE A 638 9.78 -9.22 27.37
CA ILE A 638 8.87 -8.43 28.20
C ILE A 638 8.91 -8.99 29.62
N ASP A 639 8.92 -8.10 30.61
CA ASP A 639 8.89 -8.48 32.03
C ASP A 639 7.61 -9.26 32.36
N GLU A 640 7.73 -10.40 33.04
CA GLU A 640 6.60 -11.24 33.46
C GLU A 640 5.61 -10.48 34.37
N GLN A 641 6.07 -9.46 35.11
CA GLN A 641 5.19 -8.60 35.91
C GLN A 641 4.17 -7.84 35.04
N VAL A 642 4.53 -7.52 33.80
CA VAL A 642 3.61 -6.91 32.83
C VAL A 642 2.48 -7.90 32.50
N ILE A 643 2.77 -9.21 32.46
CA ILE A 643 1.75 -10.23 32.18
C ILE A 643 0.77 -10.36 33.34
N ASP A 644 1.26 -10.37 34.58
CA ASP A 644 0.39 -10.39 35.76
C ASP A 644 -0.53 -9.17 35.81
N TYR A 645 0.00 -7.99 35.45
CA TYR A 645 -0.80 -6.78 35.28
C TYR A 645 -1.85 -6.94 34.18
N LEU A 646 -1.46 -7.36 32.97
CA LEU A 646 -2.38 -7.53 31.83
C LEU A 646 -3.53 -8.50 32.13
N ILE A 647 -3.30 -9.54 32.93
CA ILE A 647 -4.34 -10.50 33.32
C ILE A 647 -5.40 -9.86 34.23
N GLY A 648 -5.02 -8.91 35.08
CA GLY A 648 -5.93 -8.19 35.98
C GLY A 648 -6.73 -7.07 35.30
N GLU A 649 -6.44 -6.77 34.04
CA GLU A 649 -7.12 -5.71 33.30
C GLU A 649 -8.49 -6.15 32.76
N ARG A 650 -9.30 -5.17 32.35
CA ARG A 650 -10.57 -5.41 31.68
C ARG A 650 -10.40 -5.47 30.18
N TYR A 651 -11.14 -6.39 29.56
CA TYR A 651 -11.13 -6.63 28.13
C TYR A 651 -12.53 -6.47 27.56
N THR A 652 -12.61 -5.89 26.37
CA THR A 652 -13.72 -6.17 25.46
C THR A 652 -13.49 -7.57 24.87
N VAL A 653 -14.40 -8.49 25.18
CA VAL A 653 -14.42 -9.86 24.69
C VAL A 653 -15.49 -9.99 23.60
N ILE A 654 -15.05 -10.33 22.40
CA ILE A 654 -15.92 -10.50 21.22
C ILE A 654 -16.03 -11.98 20.88
N LYS A 655 -17.27 -12.43 20.67
CA LYS A 655 -17.62 -13.84 20.35
C LYS A 655 -18.61 -13.88 19.19
N PRO A 656 -18.77 -15.03 18.50
CA PRO A 656 -19.73 -15.17 17.41
C PRO A 656 -21.14 -14.83 17.88
N GLY A 657 -21.93 -14.26 16.97
CA GLY A 657 -23.33 -13.96 17.24
C GLY A 657 -24.17 -15.22 17.47
N VAL A 658 -25.21 -15.10 18.30
CA VAL A 658 -26.11 -16.23 18.62
C VAL A 658 -27.32 -16.21 17.68
N ARG A 659 -27.58 -17.33 17.00
CA ARG A 659 -28.75 -17.46 16.11
C ARG A 659 -30.04 -17.28 16.91
N GLY A 660 -30.97 -16.46 16.38
CA GLY A 660 -32.28 -16.22 16.99
C GLY A 660 -32.34 -15.11 18.03
N ILE A 661 -31.21 -14.48 18.38
CA ILE A 661 -31.18 -13.29 19.22
C ILE A 661 -31.08 -12.05 18.31
N PRO A 662 -32.07 -11.13 18.33
CA PRO A 662 -32.02 -9.92 17.51
C PRO A 662 -30.82 -9.04 17.86
N THR A 663 -30.16 -8.51 16.84
CA THR A 663 -29.16 -7.45 17.02
C THR A 663 -29.83 -6.23 17.66
N PRO A 664 -29.25 -5.60 18.70
CA PRO A 664 -29.85 -4.41 19.33
C PRO A 664 -30.16 -3.32 18.30
N VAL A 665 -31.41 -2.85 18.29
CA VAL A 665 -31.98 -1.92 17.28
C VAL A 665 -31.25 -0.56 17.25
N ASN A 666 -30.68 -0.14 18.38
CA ASN A 666 -30.04 1.19 18.55
C ASN A 666 -28.72 1.40 17.79
N TYR A 667 -28.24 0.43 17.01
CA TYR A 667 -27.00 0.57 16.23
C TYR A 667 -27.18 0.20 14.73
N GLY A 668 -28.43 0.30 14.24
CA GLY A 668 -28.79 0.60 12.85
C GLY A 668 -28.51 -0.47 11.79
N PHE A 669 -29.53 -1.26 11.46
CA PHE A 669 -29.74 -1.87 10.13
C PHE A 669 -30.93 -1.24 9.38
N GLU A 670 -31.64 -0.30 10.01
CA GLU A 670 -32.76 0.45 9.42
C GLU A 670 -32.31 1.76 8.80
#